data_AF-A0A812YCY8-F1
#
_entry.id   AF-A0A812YCY8-F1
#
_cell.length_a   1.000
_cell.length_b   1.000
_cell.length_c   1.000
_cell.angle_alpha   90.00
_cell.angle_beta   90.00
_cell.angle_gamma   90.00
#
_symmetry.space_group_name_H-M   'P 1'
#
loop_
_entity.id
_entity.type
_entity.pdbx_description
1 polymer ?
#
loop_
_entity_poly.entity_id
_entity_poly.type
_entity_poly.pdbx_seq_one_letter_code
_entity_poly.pdbx_strand_id
1 'polypeptide(L)'
;MSARIALASDIHQHQDLPARRTVSSALSFVFDIYELFGFEFTLAVIFPKRTWPLRYLTEEQYESWAARGVLVVPGAVDTAKAKRAADAIYEFVGAKREDPDSWYKNKLDIYTDTLPDGKRPHHGPCGMVQMYHHSTLWDLRQDPSIHAIFSDIYGTEQLFVTTDRAHFKAPESEQFPEWSDPGEVHKGLHWDIETGEGHWPVPFAVQGIVYLEDTTAELGALRVVPGFHRRLGTWSPSFGPRSGRSCPECLQKEAEPVEGTAGSLVLWLSVLPHGPSRNRGRVPRVSAYVAMLPVDAAPFLGEGRSPERPLSMSDAGTLAYDDVSKVSVLSRLNASERRRRWEERLPLLEEDPKETLWERAEAQLQEALNSTGKPWSLKKGDGAFYGPKIDIQLQDALGRGHQCGTIQLDFQLPIRFNLKYQTEKGAAEESAEKPKVEGDEQEPVLPPGYSRPVIVHRAILGSVERMLGVLCEHYEFRSLRVLIRHGCCHGRIYIILHSLRHGSSHFSSPAIFPPLRGRTRSSVMEQQHIVFFNLPAAGHMNPTLPVVAELRSRGVAVTYFVPPQMREVVEAAGATWQLLEELKEGMSLEEYEFPMMSMPVAASQLPKLIPELKSFSPPVTAIVHDPFLPQALVAAQVLGIPAVSTLTMPGPGVIARPAKVTAEWESNEIVRRARREILEMYGVDVFHFGGLMEFYSPQRSIVTTIDGLFVPPAAGVQRDRFGNFPFTCVGPLLDTKVKRVCHPWADAEAKPSSGLPWDVIDGALAASKRLVLISLGTVANSHFWDEQFGAQGLNNGLENCTGKEIIQHVFRTAFEALRDEEDVLVVLVVGCQPDVLEGLPTPPSNFIVRETVPQIELLPKCHAFLSHCGANSMHEALRFGVPLVGVPLFGDQVPNSQSVAQAGAGVAFGRPLETLSSTALRSSIRQLVDAAPGNPFRQAAQGLSKRMQSAGGVVRAADVILETAMARQSLIAGA
;
A
#
# COMPACT_ATOMS: atom_id res chain seq x y z
N MET A 1 -30.32 -26.39 28.20
CA MET A 1 -31.67 -25.85 28.51
C MET A 1 -32.17 -25.16 27.23
N SER A 2 -32.69 -25.93 26.27
CA SER A 2 -34.09 -26.37 26.16
C SER A 2 -34.99 -25.30 25.54
N ALA A 3 -35.24 -25.38 24.22
CA ALA A 3 -36.59 -25.47 23.64
C ALA A 3 -36.58 -25.34 22.09
N ARG A 4 -36.97 -26.46 21.44
CA ARG A 4 -37.68 -26.60 20.14
C ARG A 4 -36.88 -26.26 18.87
N ILE A 5 -36.54 -27.16 17.93
CA ILE A 5 -37.03 -28.48 17.50
C ILE A 5 -38.56 -28.63 17.55
N ALA A 6 -39.21 -28.24 16.46
CA ALA A 6 -40.47 -28.81 16.01
C ALA A 6 -40.69 -28.48 14.52
N LEU A 7 -40.14 -29.31 13.62
CA LEU A 7 -40.80 -29.67 12.36
C LEU A 7 -40.06 -30.87 11.73
N ALA A 8 -40.32 -32.06 12.30
CA ALA A 8 -40.02 -33.33 11.65
C ALA A 8 -40.97 -34.39 12.21
N SER A 9 -42.16 -34.50 11.62
CA SER A 9 -42.97 -35.71 11.74
C SER A 9 -43.92 -35.79 10.55
N ASP A 10 -43.47 -36.47 9.50
CA ASP A 10 -44.31 -37.45 8.79
C ASP A 10 -43.42 -38.25 7.82
N ILE A 11 -42.79 -39.29 8.36
CA ILE A 11 -42.28 -40.42 7.59
C ILE A 11 -42.64 -41.69 8.33
N HIS A 12 -43.70 -42.34 7.87
CA HIS A 12 -43.99 -43.78 7.87
C HIS A 12 -45.00 -43.92 6.72
N GLN A 13 -44.81 -44.68 5.65
CA GLN A 13 -44.42 -46.08 5.56
C GLN A 13 -43.91 -46.35 4.13
N HIS A 14 -42.76 -47.02 4.01
CA HIS A 14 -42.58 -48.27 3.25
C HIS A 14 -41.08 -48.56 3.11
N GLN A 15 -40.74 -49.77 3.55
CA GLN A 15 -39.42 -50.37 3.49
C GLN A 15 -39.06 -50.72 2.05
N ASP A 16 -37.89 -50.28 1.61
CA ASP A 16 -36.85 -51.04 0.90
C ASP A 16 -35.97 -50.06 0.12
N LEU A 17 -34.67 -50.03 0.44
CA LEU A 17 -33.51 -49.80 -0.46
C LEU A 17 -32.26 -49.35 0.32
N PRO A 18 -31.15 -50.11 0.28
CA PRO A 18 -29.85 -49.71 0.78
C PRO A 18 -29.02 -49.07 -0.34
N ALA A 19 -29.02 -47.73 -0.46
CA ALA A 19 -28.04 -46.98 -1.29
C ALA A 19 -28.13 -45.45 -1.15
N ARG A 20 -29.21 -44.89 -0.58
CA ARG A 20 -29.44 -43.43 -0.62
C ARG A 20 -28.75 -42.60 0.46
N ARG A 21 -28.00 -43.21 1.39
CA ARG A 21 -27.39 -42.49 2.54
C ARG A 21 -26.00 -41.90 2.31
N THR A 22 -25.32 -42.19 1.19
CA THR A 22 -23.92 -41.78 0.99
C THR A 22 -23.74 -40.38 0.37
N VAL A 23 -24.70 -39.88 -0.41
CA VAL A 23 -24.54 -38.60 -1.13
C VAL A 23 -24.92 -37.40 -0.27
N SER A 24 -26.00 -37.50 0.51
CA SER A 24 -26.39 -36.44 1.46
C SER A 24 -25.37 -36.28 2.59
N SER A 25 -24.73 -37.37 3.03
CA SER A 25 -23.64 -37.31 4.02
C SER A 25 -22.37 -36.69 3.44
N ALA A 26 -22.07 -36.91 2.16
CA ALA A 26 -20.91 -36.31 1.50
C ALA A 26 -21.08 -34.80 1.25
N LEU A 27 -22.29 -34.36 0.92
CA LEU A 27 -22.62 -32.94 0.76
C LEU A 27 -22.63 -32.19 2.10
N SER A 28 -23.25 -32.75 3.15
CA SER A 28 -23.18 -32.18 4.51
C SER A 28 -21.74 -32.07 4.98
N PHE A 29 -20.93 -33.12 4.77
CA PHE A 29 -19.53 -33.14 5.18
C PHE A 29 -18.65 -32.06 4.54
N VAL A 30 -18.93 -31.70 3.29
CA VAL A 30 -18.22 -30.62 2.59
C VAL A 30 -18.65 -29.27 3.13
N PHE A 31 -19.93 -29.06 3.42
CA PHE A 31 -20.44 -27.80 3.99
C PHE A 31 -20.05 -27.61 5.47
N ASP A 32 -20.03 -28.68 6.28
CA ASP A 32 -19.62 -28.66 7.69
C ASP A 32 -18.13 -28.30 7.84
N ILE A 33 -17.27 -28.72 6.90
CA ILE A 33 -15.87 -28.28 6.84
C ILE A 33 -15.75 -26.78 6.54
N TYR A 34 -16.66 -26.20 5.76
CA TYR A 34 -16.63 -24.76 5.46
C TYR A 34 -17.14 -23.89 6.62
N GLU A 35 -18.07 -24.38 7.45
CA GLU A 35 -18.56 -23.64 8.63
C GLU A 35 -17.64 -23.76 9.86
N LEU A 36 -16.87 -24.86 10.01
CA LEU A 36 -15.98 -25.08 11.15
C LEU A 36 -14.83 -24.07 11.27
N PHE A 37 -14.50 -23.32 10.22
CA PHE A 37 -13.46 -22.29 10.23
C PHE A 37 -13.87 -20.96 10.87
N GLY A 38 -15.07 -20.86 11.46
CA GLY A 38 -15.68 -19.62 11.94
C GLY A 38 -15.95 -19.55 13.44
N PHE A 39 -14.98 -19.83 14.32
CA PHE A 39 -14.96 -19.27 15.70
C PHE A 39 -13.63 -19.48 16.46
N GLU A 40 -12.87 -20.57 16.17
CA GLU A 40 -11.54 -20.78 16.77
C GLU A 40 -10.46 -19.80 16.27
N PHE A 41 -10.76 -19.08 15.18
CA PHE A 41 -9.89 -18.06 14.59
C PHE A 41 -9.57 -16.91 15.58
N THR A 42 -10.43 -16.66 16.57
CA THR A 42 -10.28 -15.54 17.51
C THR A 42 -9.16 -15.73 18.55
N LEU A 43 -8.71 -16.97 18.80
CA LEU A 43 -7.56 -17.21 19.68
C LEU A 43 -6.20 -17.06 18.96
N ALA A 44 -6.17 -17.18 17.62
CA ALA A 44 -4.96 -16.97 16.82
C ALA A 44 -4.61 -15.48 16.62
N VAL A 45 -5.52 -14.57 17.01
CA VAL A 45 -5.46 -13.13 16.71
C VAL A 45 -4.79 -12.32 17.83
N ILE A 46 -4.15 -12.94 18.84
CA ILE A 46 -3.30 -12.20 19.79
C ILE A 46 -1.81 -12.60 19.66
N PHE A 47 -1.51 -13.81 19.18
CA PHE A 47 -0.13 -14.22 18.83
C PHE A 47 -0.15 -15.20 17.64
N PRO A 48 0.18 -14.78 16.41
CA PRO A 48 0.39 -15.69 15.29
C PRO A 48 1.55 -16.65 15.58
N LYS A 49 1.54 -17.83 14.94
CA LYS A 49 2.56 -18.88 15.13
C LYS A 49 3.94 -18.41 14.69
N ARG A 50 4.95 -18.65 15.55
CA ARG A 50 6.35 -18.27 15.35
C ARG A 50 6.90 -18.78 14.02
N THR A 51 7.48 -17.86 13.25
CA THR A 51 8.04 -18.06 11.92
C THR A 51 9.51 -17.61 11.93
N TRP A 52 9.92 -16.70 12.83
CA TRP A 52 11.32 -16.37 13.15
C TRP A 52 12.01 -17.49 13.97
N PRO A 53 13.21 -17.97 13.59
CA PRO A 53 13.95 -18.96 14.37
C PRO A 53 14.51 -18.31 15.64
N LEU A 54 14.36 -18.99 16.78
CA LEU A 54 14.97 -18.52 18.02
C LEU A 54 16.49 -18.64 17.91
N ARG A 55 17.19 -17.57 18.28
CA ARG A 55 18.64 -17.47 18.24
C ARG A 55 19.28 -17.68 19.60
N TYR A 56 18.53 -17.37 20.65
CA TYR A 56 18.97 -17.46 22.02
C TYR A 56 18.00 -18.27 22.88
N LEU A 57 16.69 -18.00 22.77
CA LEU A 57 15.68 -18.71 23.53
C LEU A 57 15.49 -20.14 23.02
N THR A 58 15.15 -21.05 23.92
CA THR A 58 14.64 -22.36 23.54
C THR A 58 13.15 -22.29 23.22
N GLU A 59 12.65 -23.27 22.46
CA GLU A 59 11.20 -23.40 22.17
C GLU A 59 10.37 -23.38 23.44
N GLU A 60 10.77 -24.16 24.44
CA GLU A 60 10.10 -24.25 25.73
C GLU A 60 10.06 -22.89 26.46
N GLN A 61 11.16 -22.13 26.44
CA GLN A 61 11.21 -20.79 27.03
C GLN A 61 10.28 -19.81 26.30
N TYR A 62 10.25 -19.85 24.97
CA TYR A 62 9.39 -18.99 24.17
C TYR A 62 7.91 -19.34 24.34
N GLU A 63 7.55 -20.63 24.34
CA GLU A 63 6.19 -21.09 24.58
C GLU A 63 5.72 -20.72 25.99
N SER A 64 6.58 -20.89 26.99
CA SER A 64 6.31 -20.44 28.36
C SER A 64 6.08 -18.93 28.42
N TRP A 65 6.92 -18.14 27.74
CA TRP A 65 6.74 -16.69 27.64
C TRP A 65 5.41 -16.32 26.97
N ALA A 66 5.06 -16.94 25.84
CA ALA A 66 3.80 -16.67 25.13
C ALA A 66 2.57 -17.02 25.99
N ALA A 67 2.65 -18.14 26.73
CA ALA A 67 1.58 -18.59 27.61
C ALA A 67 1.43 -17.70 28.85
N ARG A 68 2.54 -17.25 29.45
CA ARG A 68 2.57 -16.57 30.76
C ARG A 68 2.72 -15.05 30.66
N GLY A 69 3.19 -14.51 29.53
CA GLY A 69 3.52 -13.10 29.35
C GLY A 69 4.76 -12.62 30.12
N VAL A 70 5.48 -13.54 30.77
CA VAL A 70 6.68 -13.29 31.58
C VAL A 70 7.69 -14.41 31.37
N LEU A 71 8.98 -14.09 31.35
CA LEU A 71 10.09 -15.03 31.21
C LEU A 71 11.30 -14.60 32.04
N VAL A 72 11.98 -15.58 32.62
CA VAL A 72 13.31 -15.40 33.22
C VAL A 72 14.30 -16.17 32.36
N VAL A 73 15.38 -15.50 31.96
CA VAL A 73 16.50 -16.08 31.21
C VAL A 73 17.74 -16.04 32.11
N PRO A 74 18.04 -17.13 32.85
CA PRO A 74 19.22 -17.20 33.70
C PRO A 74 20.50 -17.07 32.87
N GLY A 75 21.49 -16.36 33.40
CA GLY A 75 22.79 -16.20 32.74
C GLY A 75 22.75 -15.46 31.40
N ALA A 76 21.68 -14.69 31.14
CA ALA A 76 21.59 -13.82 29.96
C ALA A 76 22.74 -12.80 29.89
N VAL A 77 23.30 -12.43 31.04
CA VAL A 77 24.44 -11.52 31.17
C VAL A 77 25.54 -12.20 31.99
N ASP A 78 26.78 -12.04 31.53
CA ASP A 78 27.96 -12.46 32.28
C ASP A 78 27.98 -11.89 33.72
N THR A 79 28.26 -12.75 34.70
CA THR A 79 28.19 -12.38 36.12
C THR A 79 29.23 -11.34 36.51
N ALA A 80 30.37 -11.26 35.83
CA ALA A 80 31.35 -10.20 36.07
C ALA A 80 30.84 -8.85 35.52
N LYS A 81 30.16 -8.83 34.37
CA LYS A 81 29.48 -7.63 33.85
C LYS A 81 28.36 -7.18 34.78
N ALA A 82 27.53 -8.10 35.27
CA ALA A 82 26.49 -7.84 36.26
C ALA A 82 27.09 -7.25 37.56
N LYS A 83 28.16 -7.85 38.08
CA LYS A 83 28.87 -7.38 39.28
C LYS A 83 29.42 -5.96 39.09
N ARG A 84 30.06 -5.65 37.95
CA ARG A 84 30.57 -4.28 37.68
C ARG A 84 29.46 -3.24 37.69
N ALA A 85 28.29 -3.57 37.12
CA ALA A 85 27.14 -2.68 37.16
C ALA A 85 26.58 -2.53 38.59
N ALA A 86 26.53 -3.60 39.38
CA ALA A 86 26.13 -3.53 40.79
C ALA A 86 27.10 -2.65 41.60
N ASP A 87 28.41 -2.88 41.49
CA ASP A 87 29.43 -2.09 42.20
C ASP A 87 29.35 -0.60 41.83
N ALA A 88 29.14 -0.28 40.56
CA ALA A 88 28.93 1.09 40.11
C ALA A 88 27.67 1.72 40.72
N ILE A 89 26.58 0.95 40.89
CA ILE A 89 25.36 1.45 41.56
C ILE A 89 25.65 1.72 43.04
N TYR A 90 26.33 0.80 43.75
CA TYR A 90 26.71 1.00 45.16
C TYR A 90 27.58 2.26 45.33
N GLU A 91 28.58 2.44 44.46
CA GLU A 91 29.43 3.63 44.43
C GLU A 91 28.61 4.89 44.17
N PHE A 92 27.74 4.87 43.15
CA PHE A 92 26.94 6.02 42.74
C PHE A 92 25.93 6.46 43.80
N VAL A 93 25.33 5.52 44.56
CA VAL A 93 24.41 5.86 45.65
C VAL A 93 25.14 6.12 46.99
N GLY A 94 26.45 5.88 47.06
CA GLY A 94 27.25 6.07 48.28
C GLY A 94 27.01 5.01 49.36
N ALA A 95 26.54 3.82 48.95
CA ALA A 95 26.31 2.67 49.81
C ALA A 95 27.54 1.74 49.83
N LYS A 96 27.82 1.15 50.99
CA LYS A 96 28.88 0.14 51.16
C LYS A 96 28.25 -1.17 51.62
N ARG A 97 28.66 -2.30 51.04
CA ARG A 97 28.05 -3.61 51.31
C ARG A 97 28.23 -4.05 52.76
N GLU A 98 29.29 -3.58 53.40
CA GLU A 98 29.72 -3.94 54.76
C GLU A 98 29.13 -3.01 55.83
N ASP A 99 28.42 -1.94 55.43
CA ASP A 99 27.88 -0.90 56.31
C ASP A 99 26.39 -0.71 56.02
N PRO A 100 25.49 -1.44 56.70
CA PRO A 100 24.04 -1.36 56.48
C PRO A 100 23.45 0.04 56.68
N ASP A 101 23.99 0.84 57.60
CA ASP A 101 23.51 2.21 57.85
C ASP A 101 23.76 3.11 56.63
N SER A 102 24.78 2.80 55.82
CA SER A 102 25.06 3.53 54.58
C SER A 102 23.98 3.38 53.52
N TRP A 103 23.15 2.33 53.57
CA TRP A 103 22.12 2.05 52.56
C TRP A 103 20.93 3.01 52.65
N TYR A 104 20.72 3.65 53.81
CA TYR A 104 19.53 4.48 54.11
C TYR A 104 19.83 5.99 54.16
N LYS A 105 21.03 6.41 53.73
CA LYS A 105 21.52 7.80 53.89
C LYS A 105 20.65 8.86 53.23
N ASN A 106 20.00 8.54 52.12
CA ASN A 106 19.18 9.48 51.38
C ASN A 106 17.69 9.26 51.67
N LYS A 107 17.03 10.32 52.15
CA LYS A 107 15.60 10.30 52.52
C LYS A 107 14.72 11.09 51.55
N LEU A 108 15.31 11.66 50.51
CA LEU A 108 14.59 12.48 49.52
C LEU A 108 13.95 11.57 48.46
N ASP A 109 12.69 11.84 48.13
CA ASP A 109 11.97 11.16 47.07
C ASP A 109 12.28 11.79 45.70
N ILE A 110 12.63 10.96 44.73
CA ILE A 110 13.07 11.44 43.41
C ILE A 110 11.96 12.06 42.56
N TYR A 111 10.68 11.82 42.90
CA TYR A 111 9.51 12.31 42.18
C TYR A 111 8.92 13.56 42.82
N THR A 112 8.96 13.66 44.15
CA THR A 112 8.36 14.80 44.87
C THR A 112 9.39 15.84 45.29
N ASP A 113 10.62 15.45 45.63
CA ASP A 113 11.59 16.36 46.24
C ASP A 113 12.58 16.94 45.23
N THR A 114 13.19 18.07 45.59
CA THR A 114 14.17 18.81 44.77
C THR A 114 15.34 19.25 45.65
N LEU A 115 16.56 19.13 45.12
CA LEU A 115 17.79 19.58 45.76
C LEU A 115 17.89 21.12 45.75
N PRO A 116 18.75 21.73 46.60
CA PRO A 116 18.91 23.19 46.66
C PRO A 116 19.31 23.85 45.34
N ASP A 117 19.90 23.10 44.40
CA ASP A 117 20.29 23.58 43.06
C ASP A 117 19.17 23.42 42.01
N GLY A 118 17.96 23.07 42.44
CA GLY A 118 16.79 22.89 41.58
C GLY A 118 16.74 21.53 40.85
N LYS A 119 17.70 20.63 41.07
CA LYS A 119 17.71 19.30 40.42
C LYS A 119 16.97 18.25 41.26
N ARG A 120 16.52 17.17 40.61
CA ARG A 120 15.97 16.01 41.31
C ARG A 120 17.07 15.20 41.99
N PRO A 121 16.82 14.59 43.15
CA PRO A 121 17.74 13.62 43.75
C PRO A 121 18.06 12.47 42.78
N HIS A 122 19.32 12.05 42.74
CA HIS A 122 19.76 10.99 41.82
C HIS A 122 19.29 9.58 42.25
N HIS A 123 18.95 9.38 43.52
CA HIS A 123 18.34 8.17 44.06
C HIS A 123 17.46 8.53 45.27
N GLY A 124 16.72 7.58 45.82
CA GLY A 124 15.88 7.80 47.01
C GLY A 124 15.16 6.54 47.48
N PRO A 125 14.30 6.64 48.51
CA PRO A 125 13.67 5.49 49.17
C PRO A 125 12.80 4.60 48.27
N CYS A 126 12.21 5.14 47.18
CA CYS A 126 11.49 4.34 46.17
C CYS A 126 12.41 3.34 45.43
N GLY A 127 13.73 3.52 45.52
CA GLY A 127 14.76 2.61 45.03
C GLY A 127 15.23 2.84 43.61
N MET A 128 14.65 3.79 42.88
CA MET A 128 15.09 4.14 41.52
C MET A 128 16.38 4.97 41.54
N VAL A 129 17.31 4.68 40.63
CA VAL A 129 18.64 5.31 40.54
C VAL A 129 18.86 5.90 39.13
N GLN A 130 19.07 7.21 39.04
CA GLN A 130 19.14 8.00 37.81
C GLN A 130 20.55 8.03 37.19
N MET A 131 21.13 6.85 36.96
CA MET A 131 22.51 6.66 36.45
C MET A 131 22.56 6.40 34.93
N TYR A 132 21.83 7.18 34.12
CA TYR A 132 21.50 6.84 32.72
C TYR A 132 22.69 6.56 31.79
N HIS A 133 23.77 7.34 31.89
CA HIS A 133 24.90 7.32 30.95
C HIS A 133 26.14 6.57 31.46
N HIS A 134 26.05 5.87 32.58
CA HIS A 134 27.21 5.17 33.12
C HIS A 134 27.59 4.00 32.21
N SER A 135 28.90 3.86 31.95
CA SER A 135 29.43 2.88 30.99
C SER A 135 28.97 1.46 31.29
N THR A 136 28.91 1.07 32.56
CA THR A 136 28.44 -0.26 32.97
C THR A 136 26.97 -0.54 32.65
N LEU A 137 26.10 0.49 32.57
CA LEU A 137 24.73 0.30 32.06
C LEU A 137 24.70 0.23 30.53
N TRP A 138 25.63 0.91 29.85
CA TRP A 138 25.77 0.77 28.40
C TRP A 138 26.24 -0.63 28.00
N ASP A 139 27.18 -1.21 28.77
CA ASP A 139 27.66 -2.58 28.60
C ASP A 139 26.53 -3.62 28.62
N LEU A 140 25.49 -3.39 29.44
CA LEU A 140 24.30 -4.25 29.53
C LEU A 140 23.40 -4.05 28.31
N ARG A 141 23.05 -2.80 28.02
CA ARG A 141 22.15 -2.45 26.91
C ARG A 141 22.70 -2.78 25.52
N GLN A 142 24.03 -2.83 25.37
CA GLN A 142 24.73 -3.27 24.16
C GLN A 142 25.13 -4.75 24.21
N ASP A 143 24.69 -5.51 25.22
CA ASP A 143 24.99 -6.94 25.31
C ASP A 143 24.29 -7.70 24.18
N PRO A 144 25.05 -8.44 23.33
CA PRO A 144 24.47 -9.19 22.23
C PRO A 144 23.42 -10.22 22.67
N SER A 145 23.56 -10.78 23.88
CA SER A 145 22.63 -11.78 24.42
C SER A 145 21.28 -11.14 24.75
N ILE A 146 21.30 -9.95 25.36
CA ILE A 146 20.07 -9.20 25.64
C ILE A 146 19.38 -8.81 24.32
N HIS A 147 20.13 -8.29 23.35
CA HIS A 147 19.59 -7.96 22.03
C HIS A 147 18.97 -9.20 21.36
N ALA A 148 19.66 -10.34 21.34
CA ALA A 148 19.17 -11.58 20.76
C ALA A 148 17.87 -12.06 21.43
N ILE A 149 17.76 -11.96 22.76
CA ILE A 149 16.54 -12.34 23.50
C ILE A 149 15.35 -11.43 23.14
N PHE A 150 15.56 -10.11 23.08
CA PHE A 150 14.50 -9.20 22.63
C PHE A 150 14.15 -9.41 21.15
N SER A 151 15.13 -9.71 20.30
CA SER A 151 14.91 -10.05 18.89
C SER A 151 14.13 -11.34 18.71
N ASP A 152 14.38 -12.36 19.53
CA ASP A 152 13.60 -13.60 19.54
C ASP A 152 12.13 -13.35 19.91
N ILE A 153 11.89 -12.44 20.86
CA ILE A 153 10.53 -12.07 21.29
C ILE A 153 9.80 -11.22 20.23
N TYR A 154 10.45 -10.21 19.67
CA TYR A 154 9.83 -9.29 18.69
C TYR A 154 9.84 -9.83 17.24
N GLY A 155 10.68 -10.82 16.93
CA GLY A 155 10.87 -11.35 15.58
C GLY A 155 11.56 -10.39 14.60
N THR A 156 12.44 -9.52 15.13
CA THR A 156 13.26 -8.58 14.35
C THR A 156 14.54 -8.19 15.08
N GLU A 157 15.61 -7.96 14.32
CA GLU A 157 16.88 -7.42 14.83
C GLU A 157 16.91 -5.89 14.90
N GLN A 158 15.99 -5.23 14.19
CA GLN A 158 15.93 -3.77 14.12
C GLN A 158 15.26 -3.24 15.38
N LEU A 159 16.05 -3.06 16.44
CA LEU A 159 15.60 -2.64 17.75
C LEU A 159 16.29 -1.32 18.18
N PHE A 160 15.49 -0.36 18.65
CA PHE A 160 15.97 0.75 19.46
C PHE A 160 16.10 0.33 20.91
N VAL A 161 17.18 0.76 21.56
CA VAL A 161 17.41 0.52 22.98
C VAL A 161 16.97 1.72 23.81
N THR A 162 16.28 1.46 24.92
CA THR A 162 15.94 2.51 25.89
C THR A 162 17.12 2.81 26.81
N THR A 163 17.13 4.02 27.35
CA THR A 163 18.14 4.56 28.27
C THR A 163 17.54 4.67 29.66
N ASP A 164 17.39 3.53 30.32
CA ASP A 164 16.65 3.41 31.57
C ASP A 164 17.47 3.63 32.83
N ARG A 165 16.76 3.66 33.97
CA ARG A 165 17.31 3.80 35.32
C ARG A 165 17.86 2.48 35.84
N ALA A 166 18.74 2.57 36.84
CA ALA A 166 19.07 1.45 37.71
C ALA A 166 18.13 1.40 38.91
N HIS A 167 18.21 0.36 39.72
CA HIS A 167 17.43 0.19 40.94
C HIS A 167 18.30 -0.32 42.09
N PHE A 168 18.13 0.28 43.25
CA PHE A 168 18.77 -0.06 44.52
C PHE A 168 17.72 -0.01 45.64
N LYS A 169 17.32 -1.16 46.19
CA LYS A 169 16.31 -1.24 47.26
C LYS A 169 16.88 -1.87 48.52
N ALA A 170 17.13 -1.08 49.56
CA ALA A 170 17.54 -1.59 50.86
C ALA A 170 16.44 -2.47 51.51
N PRO A 171 16.80 -3.35 52.47
CA PRO A 171 15.84 -4.08 53.27
C PRO A 171 14.85 -3.20 54.03
N GLU A 172 13.70 -3.75 54.42
CA GLU A 172 12.78 -3.09 55.34
C GLU A 172 13.46 -2.83 56.69
N SER A 173 13.23 -1.64 57.24
CA SER A 173 13.79 -1.21 58.52
C SER A 173 12.76 -0.37 59.28
N GLU A 174 12.53 -0.73 60.54
CA GLU A 174 11.70 0.07 61.46
C GLU A 174 12.35 1.44 61.76
N GLN A 175 13.67 1.53 61.69
CA GLN A 175 14.42 2.78 61.88
C GLN A 175 14.33 3.72 60.67
N PHE A 176 14.15 3.16 59.47
CA PHE A 176 14.04 3.89 58.22
C PHE A 176 12.77 3.49 57.46
N PRO A 177 11.57 3.77 58.02
CA PRO A 177 10.30 3.32 57.46
C PRO A 177 10.04 3.83 56.03
N GLU A 178 10.63 4.97 55.65
CA GLU A 178 10.56 5.54 54.30
C GLU A 178 11.16 4.60 53.22
N TRP A 179 12.13 3.76 53.58
CA TRP A 179 12.70 2.76 52.67
C TRP A 179 11.89 1.48 52.60
N SER A 180 10.97 1.26 53.55
CA SER A 180 10.11 0.07 53.61
C SER A 180 8.84 0.20 52.76
N ASP A 181 8.44 1.42 52.38
CA ASP A 181 7.31 1.68 51.48
C ASP A 181 7.84 2.21 50.12
N PRO A 182 7.46 1.63 48.98
CA PRO A 182 7.86 2.14 47.67
C PRO A 182 7.18 3.47 47.28
N GLY A 183 6.32 4.03 48.14
CA GLY A 183 5.62 5.30 47.92
C GLY A 183 4.34 5.13 47.09
N GLU A 184 3.46 6.15 47.08
CA GLU A 184 2.14 6.08 46.43
C GLU A 184 2.18 5.76 44.92
N VAL A 185 3.32 5.99 44.26
CA VAL A 185 3.52 5.71 42.83
C VAL A 185 3.77 4.22 42.54
N HIS A 186 4.38 3.49 43.49
CA HIS A 186 4.82 2.10 43.32
C HIS A 186 4.18 1.16 44.36
N LYS A 187 3.06 1.58 44.93
CA LYS A 187 2.35 0.89 46.00
C LYS A 187 1.54 -0.29 45.45
N GLY A 188 2.08 -1.49 45.59
CA GLY A 188 1.46 -2.72 45.09
C GLY A 188 1.61 -2.87 43.57
N LEU A 189 0.83 -3.77 42.99
CA LEU A 189 0.78 -3.92 41.53
C LEU A 189 0.15 -2.70 40.85
N HIS A 190 0.69 -2.34 39.69
CA HIS A 190 0.23 -1.28 38.81
C HIS A 190 0.39 -1.71 37.34
N TRP A 191 -0.08 -0.84 36.44
CA TRP A 191 0.24 -0.90 35.01
C TRP A 191 1.02 0.35 34.64
N ASP A 192 2.01 0.18 33.76
CA ASP A 192 2.77 1.28 33.15
C ASP A 192 2.07 1.85 31.90
N ILE A 193 0.89 1.32 31.55
CA ILE A 193 0.09 1.67 30.38
C ILE A 193 -1.39 1.86 30.74
N GLU A 194 -2.12 2.62 29.94
CA GLU A 194 -3.56 2.85 30.13
C GLU A 194 -4.39 1.69 29.57
N THR A 195 -5.18 1.02 30.43
CA THR A 195 -5.98 -0.15 30.06
C THR A 195 -7.50 0.10 30.13
N GLY A 196 -7.93 1.36 30.15
CA GLY A 196 -9.32 1.79 30.34
C GLY A 196 -10.17 1.86 29.05
N GLU A 197 -11.46 2.18 29.22
CA GLU A 197 -12.41 2.35 28.11
C GLU A 197 -11.95 3.48 27.16
N GLY A 198 -11.83 3.19 25.85
CA GLY A 198 -11.34 4.15 24.84
C GLY A 198 -9.85 4.06 24.48
N HIS A 199 -9.06 3.27 25.22
CA HIS A 199 -7.61 3.11 25.03
C HIS A 199 -7.23 1.77 24.36
N TRP A 200 -8.20 1.16 23.69
CA TRP A 200 -8.07 -0.10 22.97
C TRP A 200 -7.83 0.13 21.46
N PRO A 201 -7.01 -0.74 20.83
CA PRO A 201 -6.32 -1.88 21.42
C PRO A 201 -4.99 -1.53 22.07
N VAL A 202 -4.54 -2.40 22.99
CA VAL A 202 -3.37 -2.14 23.81
C VAL A 202 -2.07 -2.58 23.10
N PRO A 203 -1.04 -1.73 23.07
CA PRO A 203 0.32 -2.03 22.67
C PRO A 203 0.93 -3.36 23.08
N PHE A 204 1.42 -4.10 22.07
CA PHE A 204 2.43 -5.14 22.26
C PHE A 204 3.78 -4.49 22.57
N ALA A 205 4.16 -4.47 23.85
CA ALA A 205 5.42 -3.96 24.33
C ALA A 205 5.98 -4.87 25.43
N VAL A 206 7.31 -4.99 25.47
CA VAL A 206 8.04 -5.84 26.40
C VAL A 206 9.01 -4.98 27.21
N GLN A 207 8.97 -5.15 28.53
CA GLN A 207 9.88 -4.53 29.47
C GLN A 207 10.87 -5.57 30.01
N GLY A 208 12.03 -5.11 30.49
CA GLY A 208 13.05 -5.99 31.02
C GLY A 208 13.84 -5.42 32.21
N ILE A 209 14.28 -6.32 33.09
CA ILE A 209 15.18 -6.04 34.21
C ILE A 209 16.30 -7.09 34.21
N VAL A 210 17.55 -6.64 34.30
CA VAL A 210 18.68 -7.49 34.64
C VAL A 210 18.84 -7.50 36.16
N TYR A 211 18.76 -8.68 36.78
CA TYR A 211 19.19 -8.85 38.17
C TYR A 211 20.70 -8.87 38.24
N LEU A 212 21.28 -7.87 38.91
CA LEU A 212 22.73 -7.73 38.97
C LEU A 212 23.34 -8.59 40.08
N GLU A 213 22.50 -9.02 41.03
CA GLU A 213 22.80 -9.94 42.12
C GLU A 213 21.64 -10.94 42.29
N ASP A 214 21.88 -12.02 43.02
CA ASP A 214 20.83 -13.00 43.31
C ASP A 214 19.62 -12.34 43.97
N THR A 215 18.45 -12.53 43.37
CA THR A 215 17.20 -11.87 43.77
C THR A 215 16.12 -12.92 43.95
N THR A 216 15.80 -13.21 45.22
CA THR A 216 14.70 -14.10 45.63
C THR A 216 13.43 -13.28 45.93
N ALA A 217 12.31 -13.96 46.17
CA ALA A 217 11.06 -13.33 46.57
C ALA A 217 11.21 -12.47 47.83
N GLU A 218 12.04 -12.92 48.78
CA GLU A 218 12.36 -12.22 50.03
C GLU A 218 13.24 -10.98 49.80
N LEU A 219 14.05 -10.96 48.73
CA LEU A 219 14.92 -9.84 48.37
C LEU A 219 14.22 -8.78 47.52
N GLY A 220 12.90 -8.80 47.42
CA GLY A 220 12.17 -7.76 46.69
C GLY A 220 12.06 -8.01 45.19
N ALA A 221 12.06 -9.28 44.73
CA ALA A 221 11.86 -9.64 43.32
C ALA A 221 10.65 -8.95 42.66
N LEU A 222 10.69 -8.83 41.33
CA LEU A 222 9.53 -8.35 40.56
C LEU A 222 8.37 -9.32 40.80
N ARG A 223 7.16 -8.79 40.98
CA ARG A 223 5.93 -9.58 40.99
C ARG A 223 5.10 -9.21 39.77
N VAL A 224 4.53 -10.21 39.13
CA VAL A 224 3.63 -10.06 37.98
C VAL A 224 2.43 -10.98 38.14
N VAL A 225 1.34 -10.74 37.42
CA VAL A 225 0.21 -11.69 37.28
C VAL A 225 0.34 -12.44 35.96
N PRO A 226 0.89 -13.68 35.94
CA PRO A 226 1.09 -14.40 34.69
C PRO A 226 -0.23 -14.70 33.96
N GLY A 227 -0.19 -14.69 32.64
CA GLY A 227 -1.34 -15.04 31.78
C GLY A 227 -2.45 -14.00 31.75
N PHE A 228 -2.29 -12.84 32.40
CA PHE A 228 -3.31 -11.79 32.44
C PHE A 228 -3.69 -11.28 31.04
N HIS A 229 -2.72 -11.20 30.13
CA HIS A 229 -2.92 -10.80 28.73
C HIS A 229 -3.96 -11.66 27.98
N ARG A 230 -4.17 -12.93 28.39
CA ARG A 230 -5.15 -13.84 27.78
C ARG A 230 -6.58 -13.63 28.28
N ARG A 231 -6.74 -12.96 29.43
CA ARG A 231 -8.05 -12.65 30.04
C ARG A 231 -8.50 -11.21 29.75
N LEU A 232 -7.64 -10.43 29.08
CA LEU A 232 -7.82 -9.00 28.85
C LEU A 232 -9.12 -8.67 28.10
N GLY A 233 -9.51 -9.47 27.10
CA GLY A 233 -10.75 -9.28 26.33
C GLY A 233 -12.05 -9.54 27.10
N THR A 234 -11.97 -10.16 28.28
CA THR A 234 -13.12 -10.40 29.18
C THR A 234 -13.09 -9.53 30.44
N TRP A 235 -12.07 -8.67 30.56
CA TRP A 235 -11.87 -7.82 31.74
C TRP A 235 -12.66 -6.51 31.59
N SER A 236 -13.44 -6.16 32.61
CA SER A 236 -14.35 -5.00 32.56
C SER A 236 -13.57 -3.67 32.49
N PRO A 237 -13.88 -2.76 31.54
CA PRO A 237 -13.27 -1.43 31.44
C PRO A 237 -13.54 -0.51 32.64
N SER A 238 -14.51 -0.86 33.49
CA SER A 238 -14.97 -0.07 34.64
C SER A 238 -13.95 0.04 35.78
N PHE A 239 -12.76 -0.57 35.64
CA PHE A 239 -11.63 -0.43 36.57
C PHE A 239 -10.51 0.49 36.02
N GLY A 240 -10.78 1.29 34.98
CA GLY A 240 -9.82 2.26 34.39
C GLY A 240 -9.65 3.57 35.20
N PRO A 241 -8.43 4.11 35.40
CA PRO A 241 -8.16 5.04 36.49
C PRO A 241 -8.16 6.51 36.08
N ARG A 242 -9.17 7.25 36.57
CA ARG A 242 -8.93 8.61 37.11
C ARG A 242 -8.92 8.66 38.63
N SER A 243 -8.79 7.50 39.30
CA SER A 243 -8.62 7.42 40.75
C SER A 243 -7.66 6.30 41.15
N GLY A 244 -6.38 6.65 41.38
CA GLY A 244 -5.43 5.83 42.14
C GLY A 244 -4.79 4.66 41.39
N ARG A 245 -3.45 4.60 41.41
CA ARG A 245 -2.60 3.60 40.75
C ARG A 245 -2.64 2.20 41.41
N SER A 246 -3.75 1.80 42.03
CA SER A 246 -3.81 0.53 42.78
C SER A 246 -4.62 -0.53 42.06
N CYS A 247 -3.93 -1.59 41.63
CA CYS A 247 -4.55 -2.80 41.11
C CYS A 247 -5.48 -3.47 42.16
N PRO A 248 -6.66 -4.01 41.77
CA PRO A 248 -7.59 -4.68 42.69
C PRO A 248 -6.95 -5.76 43.56
N GLU A 249 -7.45 -5.92 44.79
CA GLU A 249 -6.89 -6.86 45.77
C GLU A 249 -6.87 -8.32 45.28
N CYS A 250 -7.82 -8.71 44.42
CA CYS A 250 -7.83 -10.05 43.82
C CYS A 250 -6.58 -10.33 42.97
N LEU A 251 -6.13 -9.36 42.17
CA LEU A 251 -4.94 -9.50 41.34
C LEU A 251 -3.65 -9.42 42.16
N GLN A 252 -3.65 -8.71 43.29
CA GLN A 252 -2.53 -8.73 44.24
C GLN A 252 -2.28 -10.15 44.80
N LYS A 253 -3.34 -10.96 44.95
CA LYS A 253 -3.26 -12.36 45.43
C LYS A 253 -2.83 -13.34 44.34
N GLU A 254 -3.07 -13.01 43.07
CA GLU A 254 -2.65 -13.81 41.91
C GLU A 254 -1.19 -13.55 41.50
N ALA A 255 -0.55 -12.49 42.01
CA ALA A 255 0.80 -12.15 41.59
C ALA A 255 1.88 -13.07 42.19
N GLU A 256 2.78 -13.50 41.32
CA GLU A 256 3.89 -14.40 41.63
C GLU A 256 5.21 -13.62 41.62
N PRO A 257 6.12 -13.86 42.59
CA PRO A 257 7.48 -13.33 42.53
C PRO A 257 8.29 -14.02 41.43
N VAL A 258 9.08 -13.23 40.71
CA VAL A 258 9.90 -13.67 39.58
C VAL A 258 11.36 -13.64 40.04
N GLU A 259 11.83 -14.75 40.59
CA GLU A 259 13.20 -14.88 41.13
C GLU A 259 14.24 -15.09 40.02
N GLY A 260 15.49 -14.75 40.30
CA GLY A 260 16.61 -15.03 39.39
C GLY A 260 17.97 -14.83 40.05
N THR A 261 18.99 -15.48 39.50
CA THR A 261 20.38 -15.32 39.94
C THR A 261 21.02 -14.08 39.31
N ALA A 262 22.18 -13.67 39.81
CA ALA A 262 22.99 -12.62 39.19
C ALA A 262 23.20 -12.88 37.69
N GLY A 263 22.97 -11.85 36.87
CA GLY A 263 23.02 -11.92 35.41
C GLY A 263 21.74 -12.41 34.73
N SER A 264 20.69 -12.75 35.47
CA SER A 264 19.40 -13.14 34.86
C SER A 264 18.68 -11.94 34.25
N LEU A 265 18.14 -12.12 33.05
CA LEU A 265 17.24 -11.16 32.41
C LEU A 265 15.79 -11.59 32.65
N VAL A 266 15.01 -10.73 33.30
CA VAL A 266 13.57 -10.90 33.51
C VAL A 266 12.83 -10.03 32.50
N LEU A 267 11.90 -10.61 31.76
CA LEU A 267 11.11 -9.95 30.71
C LEU A 267 9.62 -10.13 30.98
N TRP A 268 8.82 -9.09 30.76
CA TRP A 268 7.36 -9.19 30.86
C TRP A 268 6.66 -8.27 29.86
N LEU A 269 5.44 -8.65 29.49
CA LEU A 269 4.54 -7.83 28.67
C LEU A 269 4.03 -6.65 29.50
N SER A 270 4.05 -5.44 28.93
CA SER A 270 3.62 -4.21 29.62
C SER A 270 2.15 -4.23 30.09
N VAL A 271 1.32 -5.11 29.49
CA VAL A 271 -0.09 -5.33 29.88
C VAL A 271 -0.27 -6.13 31.18
N LEU A 272 0.77 -6.79 31.68
CA LEU A 272 0.68 -7.54 32.93
C LEU A 272 0.72 -6.56 34.12
N PRO A 273 -0.22 -6.66 35.07
CA PRO A 273 -0.10 -5.94 36.33
C PRO A 273 1.16 -6.41 37.05
N HIS A 274 2.01 -5.47 37.45
CA HIS A 274 3.33 -5.76 37.99
C HIS A 274 3.74 -4.77 39.08
N GLY A 275 4.76 -5.12 39.85
CA GLY A 275 5.33 -4.24 40.88
C GLY A 275 6.36 -4.98 41.74
N PRO A 276 7.19 -4.26 42.51
CA PRO A 276 8.19 -4.92 43.35
C PRO A 276 7.54 -5.66 44.53
N SER A 277 8.14 -6.77 44.98
CA SER A 277 7.92 -7.28 46.33
C SER A 277 8.70 -6.45 47.36
N ARG A 278 8.32 -6.58 48.63
CA ARG A 278 9.03 -5.96 49.75
C ARG A 278 10.36 -6.70 49.95
N ASN A 279 11.46 -5.95 50.13
CA ASN A 279 12.75 -6.53 50.46
C ASN A 279 12.82 -6.82 51.97
N ARG A 280 12.54 -8.06 52.35
CA ARG A 280 12.61 -8.57 53.73
C ARG A 280 13.91 -9.33 54.01
N GLY A 281 14.82 -9.38 53.03
CA GLY A 281 16.11 -10.03 53.19
C GLY A 281 17.11 -9.19 54.00
N ARG A 282 18.38 -9.54 53.90
CA ARG A 282 19.47 -8.89 54.67
C ARG A 282 20.36 -7.97 53.85
N VAL A 283 20.14 -7.90 52.54
CA VAL A 283 20.97 -7.14 51.59
C VAL A 283 20.09 -6.33 50.64
N PRO A 284 20.60 -5.23 50.07
CA PRO A 284 19.87 -4.47 49.06
C PRO A 284 19.62 -5.27 47.78
N ARG A 285 18.46 -5.06 47.15
CA ARG A 285 18.17 -5.52 45.79
C ARG A 285 18.79 -4.56 44.79
N VAL A 286 19.64 -5.09 43.91
CA VAL A 286 20.31 -4.27 42.88
C VAL A 286 19.99 -4.82 41.49
N SER A 287 19.39 -3.98 40.66
CA SER A 287 18.94 -4.37 39.31
C SER A 287 19.08 -3.21 38.32
N ALA A 288 19.13 -3.52 37.02
CA ALA A 288 19.16 -2.52 35.96
C ALA A 288 18.01 -2.77 34.98
N TYR A 289 17.26 -1.72 34.65
CA TYR A 289 16.22 -1.83 33.63
C TYR A 289 16.84 -1.81 32.23
N VAL A 290 16.27 -2.60 31.34
CA VAL A 290 16.60 -2.63 29.92
C VAL A 290 15.35 -2.95 29.13
N ALA A 291 15.00 -2.10 28.18
CA ALA A 291 13.96 -2.39 27.21
C ALA A 291 14.48 -2.12 25.80
N MET A 292 13.86 -2.79 24.83
CA MET A 292 14.10 -2.59 23.43
C MET A 292 12.76 -2.53 22.70
N LEU A 293 12.67 -1.67 21.69
CA LEU A 293 11.48 -1.50 20.87
C LEU A 293 11.86 -1.65 19.40
N PRO A 294 11.06 -2.34 18.57
CA PRO A 294 11.29 -2.36 17.14
C PRO A 294 11.37 -0.95 16.54
N VAL A 295 12.23 -0.74 15.53
CA VAL A 295 12.47 0.59 14.93
C VAL A 295 11.20 1.20 14.33
N ASP A 296 10.36 0.36 13.78
CA ASP A 296 9.03 0.64 13.25
C ASP A 296 7.93 0.70 14.34
N ALA A 297 8.27 0.36 15.60
CA ALA A 297 7.39 0.47 16.78
C ALA A 297 7.68 1.73 17.57
N ALA A 298 8.85 2.34 17.40
CA ALA A 298 9.24 3.53 18.15
C ALA A 298 8.49 4.77 17.62
N PRO A 299 7.67 5.44 18.45
CA PRO A 299 7.13 6.74 18.10
C PRO A 299 8.25 7.79 18.17
N PHE A 300 8.39 8.58 17.10
CA PHE A 300 9.17 9.81 17.16
C PHE A 300 8.50 10.81 18.13
N LEU A 301 9.14 10.97 19.28
CA LEU A 301 9.31 12.19 20.10
C LEU A 301 8.31 13.33 19.78
N GLY A 302 7.29 13.51 20.62
CA GLY A 302 6.44 14.71 20.58
C GLY A 302 7.24 16.00 20.82
N GLU A 303 6.74 17.13 20.31
CA GLU A 303 7.42 18.44 20.28
C GLU A 303 7.86 19.01 21.65
N GLY A 304 7.45 18.42 22.77
CA GLY A 304 7.87 18.82 24.10
C GLY A 304 9.18 18.21 24.60
N ARG A 305 9.78 17.26 23.88
CA ARG A 305 11.00 16.56 24.33
C ARG A 305 12.25 17.20 23.73
N SER A 306 13.09 17.76 24.59
CA SER A 306 14.42 18.21 24.18
C SER A 306 15.22 17.03 23.59
N PRO A 307 15.84 17.18 22.40
CA PRO A 307 16.65 16.13 21.73
C PRO A 307 17.77 15.55 22.61
N GLU A 308 18.11 16.25 23.70
CA GLU A 308 19.16 15.89 24.64
C GLU A 308 18.70 14.93 25.74
N ARG A 309 17.40 14.55 25.81
CA ARG A 309 16.88 13.65 26.86
C ARG A 309 16.78 12.17 26.42
N PRO A 310 17.45 11.24 27.12
CA PRO A 310 17.40 9.80 26.85
C PRO A 310 15.99 9.20 26.95
N LEU A 311 15.57 8.29 26.05
CA LEU A 311 14.31 7.50 26.13
C LEU A 311 14.24 6.65 27.41
N SER A 312 13.18 6.70 28.21
CA SER A 312 13.02 5.85 29.42
C SER A 312 11.86 4.85 29.31
N MET A 313 11.80 3.81 30.16
CA MET A 313 10.73 2.80 30.16
C MET A 313 9.36 3.42 30.45
N SER A 314 9.29 4.45 31.31
CA SER A 314 8.06 5.21 31.50
C SER A 314 7.67 5.93 30.22
N ASP A 315 8.62 6.39 29.40
CA ASP A 315 8.31 6.93 28.07
C ASP A 315 7.89 5.83 27.09
N ALA A 316 8.44 4.61 27.16
CA ALA A 316 7.98 3.49 26.32
C ALA A 316 6.52 3.09 26.61
N GLY A 317 6.08 3.20 27.87
CA GLY A 317 4.67 3.01 28.27
C GLY A 317 3.77 4.23 28.00
N THR A 318 4.27 5.45 28.19
CA THR A 318 3.48 6.70 28.04
C THR A 318 3.42 7.20 26.59
N LEU A 319 4.45 7.00 25.77
CA LEU A 319 4.49 7.41 24.34
C LEU A 319 3.50 6.64 23.46
N ALA A 320 2.94 5.53 23.95
CA ALA A 320 1.82 4.88 23.29
C ALA A 320 0.49 5.62 23.50
N TYR A 321 0.43 6.60 24.42
CA TYR A 321 -0.83 7.15 24.95
C TYR A 321 -0.82 8.66 25.26
N ASP A 322 0.10 9.46 24.71
CA ASP A 322 0.05 10.92 24.94
C ASP A 322 -1.31 11.53 24.54
N ASP A 323 -1.87 12.32 25.49
CA ASP A 323 -3.14 13.04 25.43
C ASP A 323 -3.31 13.82 24.12
N VAL A 324 -4.24 13.33 23.30
CA VAL A 324 -4.60 13.81 21.96
C VAL A 324 -5.07 15.27 21.94
N SER A 325 -5.32 15.87 23.11
CA SER A 325 -5.78 17.27 23.23
C SER A 325 -4.65 18.30 23.32
N LYS A 326 -3.37 17.90 23.46
CA LYS A 326 -2.25 18.83 23.67
C LYS A 326 -1.04 18.66 22.75
N VAL A 327 -1.11 17.79 21.74
CA VAL A 327 -0.02 17.61 20.76
C VAL A 327 -0.28 18.47 19.52
N SER A 328 0.66 19.39 19.24
CA SER A 328 0.70 20.18 18.01
C SER A 328 1.20 19.33 16.82
N VAL A 329 0.81 19.74 15.61
CA VAL A 329 0.66 18.98 14.35
C VAL A 329 1.97 18.44 13.73
N LEU A 330 3.11 18.43 14.42
CA LEU A 330 4.42 18.07 13.82
C LEU A 330 5.03 16.75 14.32
N SER A 331 4.37 15.63 14.03
CA SER A 331 5.01 14.30 13.97
C SER A 331 4.62 13.58 12.68
N ARG A 332 5.60 13.00 11.96
CA ARG A 332 5.51 12.54 10.55
C ARG A 332 4.59 11.35 10.23
N LEU A 333 3.66 11.00 11.12
CA LEU A 333 2.57 10.05 10.87
C LEU A 333 1.32 10.63 11.53
N ASN A 334 0.16 10.68 10.86
CA ASN A 334 -1.05 11.16 11.52
C ASN A 334 -1.49 10.18 12.64
N ALA A 335 -2.28 10.64 13.61
CA ALA A 335 -2.69 9.83 14.76
C ALA A 335 -3.41 8.52 14.40
N SER A 336 -4.19 8.52 13.32
CA SER A 336 -4.93 7.38 12.78
C SER A 336 -4.01 6.32 12.18
N GLU A 337 -2.92 6.75 11.56
CA GLU A 337 -1.95 5.91 10.86
C GLU A 337 -0.93 5.28 11.81
N ARG A 338 -0.61 6.00 12.90
CA ARG A 338 0.12 5.44 14.04
C ARG A 338 -0.68 4.36 14.75
N ARG A 339 -1.97 4.63 15.02
CA ARG A 339 -2.90 3.65 15.61
C ARG A 339 -3.01 2.43 14.69
N ARG A 340 -3.27 2.62 13.39
CA ARG A 340 -3.37 1.53 12.40
C ARG A 340 -2.10 0.65 12.32
N ARG A 341 -0.91 1.23 12.15
CA ARG A 341 0.36 0.46 12.07
C ARG A 341 0.68 -0.29 13.36
N TRP A 342 0.13 0.19 14.47
CA TRP A 342 0.33 -0.39 15.79
C TRP A 342 -0.70 -1.51 16.06
N GLU A 343 -1.94 -1.33 15.63
CA GLU A 343 -3.03 -2.32 15.61
C GLU A 343 -2.72 -3.52 14.70
N GLU A 344 -2.00 -3.29 13.60
CA GLU A 344 -1.62 -4.30 12.60
C GLU A 344 -0.41 -5.17 13.04
N ARG A 345 0.28 -4.83 14.15
CA ARG A 345 1.44 -5.59 14.65
C ARG A 345 1.05 -6.67 15.66
N LEU A 346 0.54 -7.76 15.11
CA LEU A 346 0.70 -9.08 15.72
C LEU A 346 2.14 -9.58 15.46
N PRO A 347 2.79 -10.33 16.37
CA PRO A 347 4.21 -10.68 16.29
C PRO A 347 4.63 -11.09 14.87
N LEU A 348 5.52 -10.29 14.28
CA LEU A 348 6.06 -10.53 12.95
C LEU A 348 7.07 -11.65 13.06
N LEU A 349 6.84 -12.67 12.26
CA LEU A 349 7.41 -13.97 12.35
C LEU A 349 7.72 -14.28 10.88
N GLU A 350 8.98 -14.52 10.50
CA GLU A 350 9.35 -14.95 9.13
C GLU A 350 10.36 -16.09 9.07
N GLU A 351 10.16 -16.91 8.01
CA GLU A 351 10.44 -18.33 7.78
C GLU A 351 11.91 -18.79 7.81
N ASP A 352 12.15 -20.06 8.18
CA ASP A 352 13.46 -20.76 8.12
C ASP A 352 13.56 -21.70 6.87
N PRO A 353 14.69 -21.78 6.13
CA PRO A 353 14.77 -22.38 4.78
C PRO A 353 15.05 -23.89 4.69
N LYS A 354 14.80 -24.71 5.73
CA LYS A 354 15.30 -26.11 5.74
C LYS A 354 14.32 -27.24 5.41
N GLU A 355 13.02 -26.99 5.28
CA GLU A 355 12.10 -28.01 4.76
C GLU A 355 11.90 -27.85 3.26
N THR A 356 12.04 -28.92 2.49
CA THR A 356 11.73 -28.83 1.06
C THR A 356 10.24 -28.51 0.89
N LEU A 357 9.90 -27.61 -0.04
CA LEU A 357 8.52 -27.18 -0.31
C LEU A 357 7.55 -28.36 -0.50
N TRP A 358 8.07 -29.49 -0.98
CA TRP A 358 7.33 -30.73 -1.18
C TRP A 358 6.95 -31.43 0.15
N GLU A 359 7.88 -31.56 1.08
CA GLU A 359 7.64 -32.21 2.38
C GLU A 359 6.66 -31.40 3.23
N ARG A 360 6.78 -30.06 3.19
CA ARG A 360 5.81 -29.12 3.77
C ARG A 360 4.41 -29.32 3.22
N ALA A 361 4.31 -29.39 1.89
CA ALA A 361 3.03 -29.54 1.21
C ALA A 361 2.37 -30.90 1.48
N GLU A 362 3.14 -32.00 1.54
CA GLU A 362 2.60 -33.32 1.90
C GLU A 362 2.12 -33.36 3.36
N ALA A 363 2.88 -32.77 4.29
CA ALA A 363 2.50 -32.71 5.70
C ALA A 363 1.19 -31.92 5.92
N GLN A 364 1.03 -30.77 5.24
CA GLN A 364 -0.19 -29.96 5.31
C GLN A 364 -1.42 -30.69 4.74
N LEU A 365 -1.27 -31.41 3.61
CA LEU A 365 -2.35 -32.21 3.05
C LEU A 365 -2.70 -33.40 3.96
N GLN A 366 -1.72 -34.00 4.61
CA GLN A 366 -1.92 -35.07 5.59
C GLN A 366 -2.65 -34.59 6.85
N GLU A 367 -2.29 -33.42 7.39
CA GLU A 367 -2.98 -32.81 8.52
C GLU A 367 -4.43 -32.47 8.18
N ALA A 368 -4.66 -31.90 6.99
CA ALA A 368 -6.01 -31.63 6.48
C ALA A 368 -6.84 -32.91 6.32
N LEU A 369 -6.24 -34.04 5.91
CA LEU A 369 -6.94 -35.32 5.89
C LEU A 369 -7.20 -35.86 7.29
N ASN A 370 -6.27 -35.72 8.23
CA ASN A 370 -6.45 -36.19 9.61
C ASN A 370 -7.57 -35.42 10.34
N SER A 371 -7.68 -34.11 10.14
CA SER A 371 -8.71 -33.27 10.78
C SER A 371 -10.13 -33.61 10.34
N THR A 372 -10.29 -34.24 9.18
CA THR A 372 -11.60 -34.72 8.69
C THR A 372 -12.14 -35.89 9.51
N GLY A 373 -11.29 -36.60 10.26
CA GLY A 373 -11.64 -37.82 10.98
C GLY A 373 -12.06 -38.99 10.06
N LYS A 374 -11.82 -38.89 8.75
CA LYS A 374 -12.18 -39.92 7.76
C LYS A 374 -10.97 -40.83 7.48
N PRO A 375 -11.22 -42.12 7.17
CA PRO A 375 -10.15 -43.03 6.79
C PRO A 375 -9.54 -42.59 5.45
N TRP A 376 -8.23 -42.48 5.41
CA TRP A 376 -7.44 -42.21 4.21
C TRP A 376 -6.19 -43.10 4.19
N SER A 377 -5.53 -43.20 3.04
CA SER A 377 -4.29 -43.96 2.90
C SER A 377 -3.29 -43.22 2.01
N LEU A 378 -2.01 -43.30 2.33
CA LEU A 378 -0.94 -42.66 1.56
C LEU A 378 -0.65 -43.46 0.30
N LYS A 379 -0.75 -42.82 -0.86
CA LYS A 379 -0.37 -43.42 -2.16
C LYS A 379 0.96 -42.83 -2.64
N LYS A 380 2.06 -43.37 -2.10
CA LYS A 380 3.42 -42.85 -2.31
C LYS A 380 3.80 -42.84 -3.79
N GLY A 381 4.29 -41.70 -4.29
CA GLY A 381 4.77 -41.55 -5.68
C GLY A 381 3.69 -41.27 -6.73
N ASP A 382 2.42 -41.12 -6.34
CA ASP A 382 1.31 -40.84 -7.25
C ASP A 382 1.02 -39.33 -7.42
N GLY A 383 1.83 -38.46 -6.80
CA GLY A 383 1.80 -37.01 -7.01
C GLY A 383 2.20 -36.67 -8.45
N ALA A 384 1.54 -35.67 -9.06
CA ALA A 384 1.95 -35.23 -10.39
C ALA A 384 3.29 -34.46 -10.31
N PHE A 385 4.01 -34.35 -11.42
CA PHE A 385 5.35 -33.73 -11.50
C PHE A 385 5.45 -32.28 -11.00
N TYR A 386 4.32 -31.64 -10.65
CA TYR A 386 4.22 -30.25 -10.22
C TYR A 386 3.71 -30.03 -8.79
N GLY A 387 3.39 -31.10 -8.03
CA GLY A 387 3.08 -31.01 -6.59
C GLY A 387 2.17 -32.14 -6.05
N PRO A 388 2.11 -32.31 -4.71
CA PRO A 388 1.31 -33.36 -4.07
C PRO A 388 -0.19 -33.05 -4.12
N LYS A 389 -1.02 -34.10 -4.00
CA LYS A 389 -2.48 -34.01 -4.17
C LYS A 389 -3.26 -34.89 -3.22
N ILE A 390 -4.47 -34.45 -2.89
CA ILE A 390 -5.53 -35.27 -2.30
C ILE A 390 -6.44 -35.73 -3.42
N ASP A 391 -6.58 -37.04 -3.57
CA ASP A 391 -7.52 -37.65 -4.50
C ASP A 391 -8.70 -38.28 -3.78
N ILE A 392 -9.90 -37.94 -4.24
CA ILE A 392 -11.15 -38.54 -3.79
C ILE A 392 -11.59 -39.54 -4.85
N GLN A 393 -11.49 -40.83 -4.51
CA GLN A 393 -12.00 -41.91 -5.34
C GLN A 393 -13.40 -42.30 -4.93
N LEU A 394 -14.28 -42.43 -5.90
CA LEU A 394 -15.64 -42.96 -5.76
C LEU A 394 -15.76 -44.22 -6.60
N GLN A 395 -16.57 -45.18 -6.16
CA GLN A 395 -16.85 -46.38 -6.93
C GLN A 395 -18.25 -46.25 -7.55
N ASP A 396 -18.37 -46.51 -8.85
CA ASP A 396 -19.67 -46.51 -9.52
C ASP A 396 -20.48 -47.80 -9.25
N ALA A 397 -21.70 -47.84 -9.77
CA ALA A 397 -22.62 -48.99 -9.64
C ALA A 397 -22.09 -50.30 -10.26
N LEU A 398 -21.07 -50.21 -11.12
CA LEU A 398 -20.45 -51.34 -11.82
C LEU A 398 -19.12 -51.76 -11.16
N GLY A 399 -18.79 -51.19 -9.99
CA GLY A 399 -17.58 -51.50 -9.24
C GLY A 399 -16.32 -50.81 -9.78
N ARG A 400 -16.43 -49.86 -10.70
CA ARG A 400 -15.27 -49.13 -11.26
C ARG A 400 -14.93 -47.94 -10.38
N GLY A 401 -13.64 -47.78 -10.06
CA GLY A 401 -13.14 -46.62 -9.32
C GLY A 401 -12.93 -45.41 -10.22
N HIS A 402 -13.47 -44.26 -9.82
CA HIS A 402 -13.39 -42.98 -10.51
C HIS A 402 -12.81 -41.91 -9.59
N GLN A 403 -11.87 -41.14 -10.10
CA GLN A 403 -11.36 -39.95 -9.40
C GLN A 403 -12.35 -38.80 -9.59
N CYS A 404 -13.17 -38.53 -8.57
CA CYS A 404 -14.24 -37.54 -8.66
C CYS A 404 -13.84 -36.17 -8.12
N GLY A 405 -12.78 -36.04 -7.33
CA GLY A 405 -12.28 -34.76 -6.85
C GLY A 405 -10.79 -34.80 -6.60
N THR A 406 -10.11 -33.70 -6.93
CA THR A 406 -8.70 -33.52 -6.62
C THR A 406 -8.47 -32.12 -6.09
N ILE A 407 -7.79 -32.06 -4.96
CA ILE A 407 -7.20 -30.83 -4.42
C ILE A 407 -5.71 -31.00 -4.56
N GLN A 408 -5.12 -30.32 -5.54
CA GLN A 408 -3.70 -30.44 -5.85
C GLN A 408 -3.01 -29.10 -5.65
N LEU A 409 -1.85 -29.15 -5.01
CA LEU A 409 -0.95 -28.01 -4.93
C LEU A 409 -0.07 -28.01 -6.18
N ASP A 410 -0.05 -26.90 -6.92
CA ASP A 410 0.75 -26.72 -8.13
C ASP A 410 1.76 -25.59 -7.93
N PHE A 411 3.04 -25.96 -7.98
CA PHE A 411 4.17 -25.05 -7.87
C PHE A 411 4.74 -24.67 -9.24
N GLN A 412 4.54 -25.49 -10.26
CA GLN A 412 5.18 -25.34 -11.57
C GLN A 412 4.51 -24.31 -12.46
N LEU A 413 3.18 -24.23 -12.49
CA LEU A 413 2.50 -23.19 -13.26
C LEU A 413 2.83 -21.78 -12.72
N PRO A 414 2.83 -21.54 -11.40
CA PRO A 414 3.34 -20.28 -10.84
C PRO A 414 4.77 -19.96 -11.26
N ILE A 415 5.65 -20.96 -11.34
CA ILE A 415 7.04 -20.79 -11.82
C ILE A 415 7.07 -20.40 -13.30
N ARG A 416 6.38 -21.17 -14.15
CA ARG A 416 6.35 -20.99 -15.62
C ARG A 416 5.70 -19.69 -16.05
N PHE A 417 4.67 -19.25 -15.35
CA PHE A 417 4.02 -17.95 -15.57
C PHE A 417 4.71 -16.80 -14.85
N ASN A 418 5.80 -17.08 -14.13
CA ASN A 418 6.54 -16.14 -13.28
C ASN A 418 5.62 -15.35 -12.33
N LEU A 419 4.62 -16.04 -11.78
CA LEU A 419 3.70 -15.46 -10.82
C LEU A 419 4.47 -15.15 -9.55
N LYS A 420 4.12 -14.01 -8.97
CA LYS A 420 4.71 -13.50 -7.75
C LYS A 420 3.69 -12.66 -7.03
N TYR A 421 3.65 -12.75 -5.72
CA TYR A 421 2.88 -11.86 -4.88
C TYR A 421 3.84 -11.19 -3.91
N GLN A 422 3.51 -9.95 -3.55
CA GLN A 422 4.36 -9.17 -2.69
C GLN A 422 4.17 -9.66 -1.26
N THR A 423 5.26 -10.14 -0.65
CA THR A 423 5.29 -10.55 0.76
C THR A 423 5.74 -9.38 1.61
N GLU A 424 5.28 -9.32 2.85
CA GLU A 424 5.53 -8.15 3.70
C GLU A 424 6.98 -8.02 4.19
N LYS A 425 7.87 -9.01 3.97
CA LYS A 425 9.31 -8.76 3.91
C LYS A 425 9.98 -9.33 2.66
N GLY A 426 11.19 -8.82 2.47
CA GLY A 426 12.16 -9.06 1.41
C GLY A 426 12.58 -10.50 1.15
N ALA A 427 11.67 -11.47 1.05
CA ALA A 427 11.98 -12.79 0.52
C ALA A 427 12.22 -12.68 -0.99
N ALA A 428 13.42 -12.25 -1.38
CA ALA A 428 14.12 -13.04 -2.37
C ALA A 428 14.67 -14.20 -1.56
N GLU A 429 14.11 -15.40 -1.73
CA GLU A 429 14.96 -16.58 -1.64
C GLU A 429 16.16 -16.24 -2.53
N GLU A 430 17.34 -16.09 -1.93
CA GLU A 430 18.55 -16.28 -2.70
C GLU A 430 18.37 -17.61 -3.40
N SER A 431 18.34 -17.54 -4.72
CA SER A 431 18.75 -18.64 -5.56
C SER A 431 20.15 -19.04 -5.08
N ALA A 432 20.23 -19.91 -4.07
CA ALA A 432 21.41 -20.70 -3.84
C ALA A 432 21.66 -21.40 -5.17
N GLU A 433 22.82 -21.14 -5.77
CA GLU A 433 23.23 -21.78 -7.01
C GLU A 433 22.99 -23.29 -6.90
N LYS A 434 21.97 -23.80 -7.59
CA LYS A 434 21.87 -25.23 -7.87
C LYS A 434 23.09 -25.58 -8.72
N PRO A 435 23.83 -26.66 -8.41
CA PRO A 435 24.87 -27.14 -9.31
C PRO A 435 24.26 -27.35 -10.69
N LYS A 436 24.86 -26.76 -11.73
CA LYS A 436 24.41 -26.92 -13.12
C LYS A 436 24.36 -28.41 -13.47
N VAL A 437 23.16 -28.94 -13.68
CA VAL A 437 22.95 -30.21 -14.38
C VAL A 437 22.52 -29.84 -15.80
N GLU A 438 23.27 -30.31 -16.80
CA GLU A 438 22.99 -30.02 -18.21
C GLU A 438 21.60 -30.54 -18.61
N GLY A 439 20.69 -29.63 -18.99
CA GLY A 439 19.41 -29.97 -19.63
C GLY A 439 18.15 -29.34 -19.04
N ASP A 440 18.20 -28.64 -17.90
CA ASP A 440 17.01 -28.05 -17.25
C ASP A 440 16.89 -26.53 -17.53
N GLU A 441 15.69 -26.06 -17.92
CA GLU A 441 15.40 -24.64 -18.09
C GLU A 441 15.48 -23.92 -16.74
N GLN A 442 16.25 -22.82 -16.68
CA GLN A 442 16.50 -22.11 -15.42
C GLN A 442 15.22 -21.51 -14.81
N GLU A 443 14.97 -21.84 -13.54
CA GLU A 443 13.87 -21.28 -12.74
C GLU A 443 14.02 -19.75 -12.61
N PRO A 444 12.99 -18.93 -12.91
CA PRO A 444 13.12 -17.48 -12.89
C PRO A 444 13.30 -16.94 -11.47
N VAL A 445 14.40 -16.21 -11.26
CA VAL A 445 14.77 -15.57 -9.98
C VAL A 445 13.74 -14.50 -9.60
N LEU A 446 13.26 -14.54 -8.36
CA LEU A 446 12.26 -13.61 -7.83
C LEU A 446 12.92 -12.33 -7.29
N PRO A 447 12.31 -11.15 -7.49
CA PRO A 447 12.79 -9.93 -6.86
C PRO A 447 12.65 -9.96 -5.33
N PRO A 448 13.48 -9.24 -4.56
CA PRO A 448 13.33 -9.13 -3.12
C PRO A 448 11.94 -8.64 -2.72
N GLY A 449 11.29 -9.36 -1.81
CA GLY A 449 9.95 -9.03 -1.31
C GLY A 449 8.81 -9.64 -2.11
N TYR A 450 9.12 -10.66 -2.91
CA TYR A 450 8.16 -11.35 -3.73
C TYR A 450 8.34 -12.86 -3.56
N SER A 451 7.33 -13.51 -3.01
CA SER A 451 7.22 -14.97 -3.05
C SER A 451 6.35 -15.43 -4.20
N ARG A 452 6.48 -16.70 -4.54
CA ARG A 452 5.70 -17.33 -5.61
C ARG A 452 4.45 -17.99 -5.00
N PRO A 453 3.24 -17.66 -5.49
CA PRO A 453 2.03 -18.24 -4.93
C PRO A 453 1.95 -19.73 -5.28
N VAL A 454 1.35 -20.54 -4.39
CA VAL A 454 0.98 -21.92 -4.69
C VAL A 454 -0.43 -21.93 -5.27
N ILE A 455 -0.62 -22.50 -6.45
CA ILE A 455 -1.96 -22.64 -7.02
C ILE A 455 -2.62 -23.89 -6.43
N VAL A 456 -3.77 -23.71 -5.80
CA VAL A 456 -4.65 -24.84 -5.43
C VAL A 456 -5.53 -25.16 -6.63
N HIS A 457 -5.14 -26.16 -7.40
CA HIS A 457 -5.94 -26.62 -8.52
C HIS A 457 -7.16 -27.39 -8.02
N ARG A 458 -8.34 -26.83 -8.26
CA ARG A 458 -9.64 -27.45 -7.98
C ARG A 458 -10.37 -27.74 -9.28
N ALA A 459 -10.48 -29.02 -9.64
CA ALA A 459 -11.15 -29.46 -10.87
C ALA A 459 -12.69 -29.51 -10.73
N ILE A 460 -13.31 -28.44 -10.21
CA ILE A 460 -14.73 -28.41 -9.78
C ILE A 460 -15.69 -28.81 -10.92
N LEU A 461 -15.49 -28.30 -12.13
CA LEU A 461 -16.34 -28.62 -13.28
C LEU A 461 -16.16 -30.08 -13.75
N GLY A 462 -14.93 -30.58 -13.82
CA GLY A 462 -14.67 -31.98 -14.18
C GLY A 462 -15.17 -32.96 -13.11
N SER A 463 -15.14 -32.56 -11.85
CA SER A 463 -15.76 -33.27 -10.73
C SER A 463 -17.28 -33.36 -10.87
N VAL A 464 -17.94 -32.25 -11.21
CA VAL A 464 -19.39 -32.21 -11.45
C VAL A 464 -19.74 -33.06 -12.68
N GLU A 465 -18.98 -32.97 -13.77
CA GLU A 465 -19.20 -33.77 -14.98
C GLU A 465 -19.08 -35.28 -14.71
N ARG A 466 -18.00 -35.73 -14.05
CA ARG A 466 -17.83 -37.15 -13.68
C ARG A 466 -18.87 -37.62 -12.68
N MET A 467 -19.24 -36.78 -11.71
CA MET A 467 -20.31 -37.08 -10.76
C MET A 467 -21.66 -37.22 -11.46
N LEU A 468 -21.98 -36.35 -12.42
CA LEU A 468 -23.16 -36.49 -13.26
C LEU A 468 -23.10 -37.78 -14.08
N GLY A 469 -21.96 -38.16 -14.63
CA GLY A 469 -21.76 -39.45 -15.31
C GLY A 469 -22.06 -40.65 -14.41
N VAL A 470 -21.46 -40.69 -13.21
CA VAL A 470 -21.69 -41.74 -12.20
C VAL A 470 -23.16 -41.78 -11.78
N LEU A 471 -23.80 -40.62 -11.58
CA LEU A 471 -25.23 -40.55 -11.24
C LEU A 471 -26.12 -40.98 -12.41
N CYS A 472 -25.78 -40.63 -13.65
CA CYS A 472 -26.52 -41.04 -14.83
C CYS A 472 -26.48 -42.56 -15.03
N GLU A 473 -25.31 -43.18 -14.87
CA GLU A 473 -25.14 -44.63 -14.92
C GLU A 473 -25.88 -45.30 -13.75
N HIS A 474 -25.82 -44.73 -12.54
CA HIS A 474 -26.48 -45.25 -11.35
C HIS A 474 -28.03 -45.17 -11.40
N TYR A 475 -28.58 -44.19 -12.13
CA TYR A 475 -30.03 -43.97 -12.27
C TYR A 475 -30.58 -44.26 -13.68
N GLU A 476 -29.83 -44.97 -14.53
CA GLU A 476 -30.19 -45.30 -15.91
C GLU A 476 -30.69 -44.09 -16.73
N PHE A 477 -30.09 -42.91 -16.53
CA PHE A 477 -30.42 -41.65 -17.23
C PHE A 477 -31.88 -41.15 -17.07
N ARG A 478 -32.69 -41.73 -16.16
CA ARG A 478 -34.13 -41.41 -16.08
C ARG A 478 -34.45 -39.98 -15.58
N SER A 479 -33.49 -39.27 -14.99
CA SER A 479 -33.72 -37.98 -14.31
C SER A 479 -33.27 -36.73 -15.08
N LEU A 480 -32.54 -36.86 -16.20
CA LEU A 480 -31.94 -35.68 -16.89
C LEU A 480 -32.93 -34.84 -17.71
N ARG A 481 -34.18 -35.29 -17.88
CA ARG A 481 -35.22 -34.54 -18.61
C ARG A 481 -35.67 -33.24 -17.90
N VAL A 482 -35.33 -33.06 -16.61
CA VAL A 482 -35.80 -31.91 -15.82
C VAL A 482 -34.82 -30.72 -15.89
N LEU A 483 -33.51 -30.93 -15.99
CA LEU A 483 -32.53 -29.82 -15.98
C LEU A 483 -32.47 -29.03 -17.29
N ILE A 484 -32.80 -29.64 -18.43
CA ILE A 484 -32.75 -28.97 -19.76
C ILE A 484 -33.89 -27.95 -19.92
N ARG A 485 -34.92 -27.98 -19.06
CA ARG A 485 -36.12 -27.14 -19.21
C ARG A 485 -36.03 -25.77 -18.52
N HIS A 486 -35.03 -25.49 -17.67
CA HIS A 486 -34.97 -24.28 -16.83
C HIS A 486 -33.63 -23.52 -16.91
N GLY A 487 -33.20 -23.16 -18.13
CA GLY A 487 -32.73 -21.79 -18.43
C GLY A 487 -31.47 -21.21 -17.77
N CYS A 488 -30.63 -21.97 -17.06
CA CYS A 488 -29.37 -21.44 -16.52
C CYS A 488 -28.16 -21.92 -17.36
N CYS A 489 -27.34 -20.95 -17.79
CA CYS A 489 -26.03 -21.09 -18.45
C CYS A 489 -26.03 -21.28 -19.99
N HIS A 490 -26.25 -20.19 -20.73
CA HIS A 490 -25.74 -20.08 -22.12
C HIS A 490 -24.29 -19.61 -22.07
N GLY A 491 -23.33 -20.47 -22.41
CA GLY A 491 -21.96 -20.00 -22.67
C GLY A 491 -20.85 -21.05 -22.87
N ARG A 492 -20.89 -22.24 -22.25
CA ARG A 492 -19.75 -23.19 -22.35
C ARG A 492 -20.12 -24.68 -22.31
N ILE A 493 -21.12 -25.09 -23.09
CA ILE A 493 -21.36 -26.52 -23.44
C ILE A 493 -21.13 -26.71 -24.95
N TYR A 494 -20.01 -26.19 -25.47
CA TYR A 494 -19.56 -26.46 -26.85
C TYR A 494 -18.24 -27.23 -26.91
N ILE A 495 -17.53 -27.39 -25.78
CA ILE A 495 -16.20 -28.02 -25.74
C ILE A 495 -16.28 -29.54 -25.55
N ILE A 496 -17.39 -30.09 -25.04
CA ILE A 496 -17.51 -31.53 -24.74
C ILE A 496 -17.79 -32.37 -26.00
N LEU A 497 -18.27 -31.79 -27.10
CA LEU A 497 -18.40 -32.53 -28.38
C LEU A 497 -17.10 -32.59 -29.19
N HIS A 498 -16.08 -31.77 -28.86
CA HIS A 498 -14.84 -31.71 -29.64
C HIS A 498 -13.72 -32.63 -29.10
N SER A 499 -13.75 -32.98 -27.81
CA SER A 499 -12.71 -33.81 -27.18
C SER A 499 -12.87 -35.32 -27.39
N LEU A 500 -13.94 -35.78 -28.05
CA LEU A 500 -14.11 -37.18 -28.47
C LEU A 500 -13.50 -37.49 -29.85
N ARG A 501 -12.79 -36.53 -30.49
CA ARG A 501 -12.19 -36.70 -31.84
C ARG A 501 -10.67 -36.86 -31.90
N HIS A 502 -9.93 -36.72 -30.81
CA HIS A 502 -8.46 -36.86 -30.82
C HIS A 502 -7.95 -37.89 -29.82
N GLY A 503 -8.29 -39.14 -30.08
CA GLY A 503 -7.63 -40.31 -29.49
C GLY A 503 -7.36 -41.34 -30.58
N SER A 504 -6.50 -41.03 -31.57
CA SER A 504 -5.93 -42.01 -32.51
C SER A 504 -4.76 -41.38 -33.27
N SER A 505 -3.53 -41.67 -32.84
CA SER A 505 -2.32 -41.43 -33.62
C SER A 505 -2.10 -42.62 -34.56
N HIS A 506 -2.56 -42.52 -35.80
CA HIS A 506 -2.01 -43.19 -37.00
C HIS A 506 -2.86 -42.72 -38.17
N PHE A 507 -2.34 -41.83 -39.02
CA PHE A 507 -2.52 -41.78 -40.48
C PHE A 507 -1.88 -40.50 -41.03
N SER A 508 -1.00 -40.69 -42.01
CA SER A 508 -0.32 -39.68 -42.81
C SER A 508 -1.29 -38.88 -43.71
N SER A 509 -0.92 -37.61 -43.96
CA SER A 509 -1.61 -36.55 -44.75
C SER A 509 -2.19 -36.99 -46.11
N PRO A 510 -3.23 -36.32 -46.67
CA PRO A 510 -2.99 -35.06 -47.39
C PRO A 510 -4.05 -33.94 -47.22
N ALA A 511 -3.57 -32.71 -47.41
CA ALA A 511 -4.24 -31.43 -47.68
C ALA A 511 -5.74 -31.43 -48.05
N ILE A 512 -6.56 -30.75 -47.24
CA ILE A 512 -7.83 -30.13 -47.68
C ILE A 512 -8.04 -28.81 -46.92
N PHE A 513 -7.36 -27.73 -47.34
CA PHE A 513 -7.87 -26.35 -47.25
C PHE A 513 -7.13 -25.51 -48.32
N PRO A 514 -7.82 -24.80 -49.22
CA PRO A 514 -7.16 -23.95 -50.19
C PRO A 514 -6.55 -22.71 -49.50
N PRO A 515 -5.43 -22.16 -50.01
CA PRO A 515 -4.81 -20.98 -49.43
C PRO A 515 -5.70 -19.75 -49.66
N LEU A 516 -6.05 -19.03 -48.59
CA LEU A 516 -6.61 -17.69 -48.70
C LEU A 516 -5.57 -16.78 -49.38
N ARG A 517 -5.91 -16.35 -50.60
CA ARG A 517 -5.10 -15.44 -51.40
C ARG A 517 -5.00 -14.06 -50.74
N GLY A 518 -3.76 -13.66 -50.44
CA GLY A 518 -3.22 -12.31 -50.66
C GLY A 518 -3.92 -11.12 -49.98
N ARG A 519 -3.52 -10.81 -48.74
CA ARG A 519 -3.47 -9.42 -48.24
C ARG A 519 -2.13 -9.19 -47.57
N THR A 520 -1.36 -8.23 -48.06
CA THR A 520 -0.10 -7.80 -47.43
C THR A 520 -0.43 -7.06 -46.13
N ARG A 521 0.45 -7.10 -45.12
CA ARG A 521 0.27 -6.39 -43.83
C ARG A 521 -0.04 -4.89 -44.01
N SER A 522 0.48 -4.27 -45.08
CA SER A 522 0.16 -2.88 -45.49
C SER A 522 -1.33 -2.68 -45.78
N SER A 523 -1.95 -3.59 -46.56
CA SER A 523 -3.36 -3.49 -46.96
C SER A 523 -4.36 -3.63 -45.82
N VAL A 524 -3.96 -4.23 -44.68
CA VAL A 524 -4.81 -4.38 -43.49
C VAL A 524 -4.78 -3.11 -42.63
N MET A 525 -3.63 -2.42 -42.59
CA MET A 525 -3.46 -1.16 -41.86
C MET A 525 -4.18 0.00 -42.56
N GLU A 526 -4.14 0.03 -43.90
CA GLU A 526 -4.86 1.00 -44.73
C GLU A 526 -6.40 0.90 -44.60
N GLN A 527 -6.91 -0.19 -44.03
CA GLN A 527 -8.35 -0.39 -43.77
C GLN A 527 -8.80 0.03 -42.37
N GLN A 528 -7.89 0.50 -41.51
CA GLN A 528 -8.23 0.94 -40.15
C GLN A 528 -8.54 2.43 -40.11
N HIS A 529 -9.58 2.82 -39.35
CA HIS A 529 -9.92 4.21 -39.08
C HIS A 529 -10.18 4.41 -37.60
N ILE A 530 -9.29 5.14 -36.94
CA ILE A 530 -9.35 5.42 -35.50
C ILE A 530 -9.85 6.86 -35.28
N VAL A 531 -10.84 7.02 -34.41
CA VAL A 531 -11.36 8.33 -34.02
C VAL A 531 -10.85 8.69 -32.64
N PHE A 532 -10.37 9.93 -32.44
CA PHE A 532 -9.98 10.49 -31.15
C PHE A 532 -11.01 11.48 -30.63
N PHE A 533 -11.37 11.33 -29.35
CA PHE A 533 -12.32 12.17 -28.62
C PHE A 533 -11.73 12.60 -27.27
N ASN A 534 -11.06 13.75 -27.25
CA ASN A 534 -10.36 14.24 -26.04
C ASN A 534 -10.95 15.55 -25.54
N LEU A 535 -10.79 15.81 -24.24
CA LEU A 535 -11.03 17.15 -23.69
C LEU A 535 -10.11 18.16 -24.41
N PRO A 536 -10.63 19.32 -24.89
CA PRO A 536 -9.84 20.30 -25.63
C PRO A 536 -8.95 21.13 -24.70
N ALA A 537 -7.96 20.48 -24.11
CA ALA A 537 -7.00 21.08 -23.20
C ALA A 537 -5.61 20.46 -23.42
N ALA A 538 -4.55 21.26 -23.26
CA ALA A 538 -3.18 20.82 -23.48
C ALA A 538 -2.81 19.55 -22.68
N GLY A 539 -3.35 19.42 -21.46
CA GLY A 539 -3.14 18.27 -20.59
C GLY A 539 -3.62 16.94 -21.16
N HIS A 540 -4.65 16.98 -22.01
CA HIS A 540 -5.35 15.82 -22.55
C HIS A 540 -4.95 15.54 -24.00
N MET A 541 -4.57 16.56 -24.77
CA MET A 541 -4.20 16.43 -26.18
C MET A 541 -2.71 16.17 -26.40
N ASN A 542 -1.81 16.81 -25.64
CA ASN A 542 -0.38 16.66 -25.88
C ASN A 542 0.12 15.21 -25.78
N PRO A 543 -0.44 14.34 -24.90
CA PRO A 543 -0.09 12.92 -24.90
C PRO A 543 -0.62 12.12 -26.10
N THR A 544 -1.75 12.50 -26.71
CA THR A 544 -2.35 11.72 -27.81
C THR A 544 -1.86 12.14 -29.18
N LEU A 545 -1.41 13.39 -29.37
CA LEU A 545 -0.88 13.88 -30.65
C LEU A 545 0.30 13.03 -31.18
N PRO A 546 1.29 12.60 -30.37
CA PRO A 546 2.32 11.67 -30.84
C PRO A 546 1.76 10.32 -31.27
N VAL A 547 0.72 9.81 -30.60
CA VAL A 547 0.07 8.54 -30.95
C VAL A 547 -0.66 8.66 -32.28
N VAL A 548 -1.29 9.80 -32.54
CA VAL A 548 -1.90 10.13 -33.84
C VAL A 548 -0.84 10.09 -34.93
N ALA A 549 0.30 10.78 -34.74
CA ALA A 549 1.39 10.79 -35.72
C ALA A 549 1.94 9.38 -36.00
N GLU A 550 2.08 8.55 -34.96
CA GLU A 550 2.51 7.15 -35.08
C GLU A 550 1.47 6.27 -35.79
N LEU A 551 0.17 6.44 -35.52
CA LEU A 551 -0.87 5.71 -36.27
C LEU A 551 -0.87 6.11 -37.74
N ARG A 552 -0.71 7.41 -38.05
CA ARG A 552 -0.63 7.92 -39.42
C ARG A 552 0.61 7.41 -40.15
N SER A 553 1.76 7.33 -39.48
CA SER A 553 3.00 6.78 -40.07
C SER A 553 2.83 5.31 -40.50
N ARG A 554 1.91 4.59 -39.87
CA ARG A 554 1.56 3.20 -40.17
C ARG A 554 0.44 3.04 -41.21
N GLY A 555 -0.04 4.13 -41.82
CA GLY A 555 -1.08 4.11 -42.85
C GLY A 555 -2.52 4.06 -42.34
N VAL A 556 -2.75 4.23 -41.04
CA VAL A 556 -4.09 4.22 -40.41
C VAL A 556 -4.80 5.54 -40.70
N ALA A 557 -6.08 5.53 -41.05
CA ALA A 557 -6.89 6.75 -41.07
C ALA A 557 -7.16 7.23 -39.64
N VAL A 558 -6.94 8.52 -39.36
CA VAL A 558 -7.19 9.07 -38.02
C VAL A 558 -8.03 10.33 -38.14
N THR A 559 -9.13 10.39 -37.41
CA THR A 559 -9.99 11.57 -37.27
C THR A 559 -9.94 12.06 -35.83
N TYR A 560 -9.85 13.37 -35.62
CA TYR A 560 -9.74 13.97 -34.29
C TYR A 560 -10.79 15.08 -34.11
N PHE A 561 -11.66 14.92 -33.12
CA PHE A 561 -12.69 15.90 -32.77
C PHE A 561 -12.16 16.94 -31.78
N VAL A 562 -12.05 18.20 -32.21
CA VAL A 562 -11.67 19.35 -31.36
C VAL A 562 -12.29 20.66 -31.89
N PRO A 563 -12.32 21.72 -31.07
CA PRO A 563 -12.69 23.06 -31.53
C PRO A 563 -11.78 23.60 -32.65
N PRO A 564 -12.25 24.57 -33.46
CA PRO A 564 -11.50 25.11 -34.60
C PRO A 564 -10.11 25.66 -34.26
N GLN A 565 -9.94 26.21 -33.06
CA GLN A 565 -8.70 26.83 -32.58
C GLN A 565 -7.57 25.80 -32.39
N MET A 566 -7.91 24.52 -32.24
CA MET A 566 -6.95 23.43 -32.08
C MET A 566 -6.73 22.62 -33.38
N ARG A 567 -7.39 23.01 -34.48
CA ARG A 567 -7.28 22.36 -35.78
C ARG A 567 -5.84 22.23 -36.26
N GLU A 568 -5.07 23.31 -36.18
CA GLU A 568 -3.71 23.35 -36.74
C GLU A 568 -2.80 22.32 -36.08
N VAL A 569 -2.95 22.05 -34.78
CA VAL A 569 -2.11 21.10 -34.06
C VAL A 569 -2.47 19.65 -34.39
N VAL A 570 -3.76 19.33 -34.57
CA VAL A 570 -4.20 17.96 -34.90
C VAL A 570 -3.90 17.61 -36.36
N GLU A 571 -4.04 18.57 -37.27
CA GLU A 571 -3.67 18.40 -38.68
C GLU A 571 -2.14 18.28 -38.82
N ALA A 572 -1.36 19.00 -38.01
CA ALA A 572 0.10 18.85 -37.97
C ALA A 572 0.55 17.46 -37.47
N ALA A 573 -0.22 16.81 -36.60
CA ALA A 573 0.00 15.41 -36.23
C ALA A 573 -0.47 14.41 -37.32
N GLY A 574 -1.15 14.89 -38.36
CA GLY A 574 -1.57 14.12 -39.52
C GLY A 574 -3.02 13.60 -39.46
N ALA A 575 -3.81 13.97 -38.45
CA ALA A 575 -5.23 13.60 -38.37
C ALA A 575 -6.11 14.48 -39.27
N THR A 576 -7.25 13.94 -39.68
CA THR A 576 -8.37 14.72 -40.21
C THR A 576 -9.09 15.40 -39.05
N TRP A 577 -9.14 16.72 -39.04
CA TRP A 577 -9.88 17.49 -38.03
C TRP A 577 -11.39 17.37 -38.26
N GLN A 578 -12.14 17.22 -37.16
CA GLN A 578 -13.59 17.38 -37.13
C GLN A 578 -14.00 18.31 -36.00
N LEU A 579 -15.10 19.04 -36.22
CA LEU A 579 -15.65 19.95 -35.23
C LEU A 579 -16.25 19.14 -34.08
N LEU A 580 -15.72 19.34 -32.88
CA LEU A 580 -16.45 18.99 -31.67
C LEU A 580 -17.45 20.11 -31.37
N GLU A 581 -18.74 19.88 -31.61
CA GLU A 581 -19.77 20.91 -31.40
C GLU A 581 -19.78 21.42 -29.96
N GLU A 582 -19.86 22.75 -29.81
CA GLU A 582 -20.06 23.42 -28.53
C GLU A 582 -21.48 23.14 -27.98
N LEU A 583 -21.69 23.50 -26.71
CA LEU A 583 -22.99 23.41 -26.05
C LEU A 583 -24.11 24.02 -26.92
N LYS A 584 -25.32 23.44 -26.85
CA LYS A 584 -26.51 23.99 -27.52
C LYS A 584 -26.68 25.48 -27.20
N GLU A 585 -27.00 26.29 -28.22
CA GLU A 585 -27.53 27.65 -28.03
C GLU A 585 -28.68 27.63 -27.01
N GLY A 586 -28.56 28.44 -25.95
CA GLY A 586 -29.55 28.53 -24.86
C GLY A 586 -29.18 27.79 -23.56
N MET A 587 -28.04 27.10 -23.50
CA MET A 587 -27.45 26.64 -22.23
C MET A 587 -26.55 27.75 -21.65
N SER A 588 -26.86 28.29 -20.47
CA SER A 588 -25.97 29.24 -19.79
C SER A 588 -24.82 28.50 -19.10
N LEU A 589 -23.59 29.01 -19.24
CA LEU A 589 -22.41 28.45 -18.55
C LEU A 589 -22.51 28.60 -17.02
N GLU A 590 -23.30 29.56 -16.53
CA GLU A 590 -23.50 29.85 -15.11
C GLU A 590 -24.38 28.81 -14.39
N GLU A 591 -25.16 27.99 -15.12
CA GLU A 591 -26.06 26.99 -14.53
C GLU A 591 -25.43 25.59 -14.36
N TYR A 592 -24.24 25.33 -14.93
CA TYR A 592 -23.69 23.96 -15.04
C TYR A 592 -22.19 23.88 -14.73
N GLU A 593 -21.85 23.51 -13.49
CA GLU A 593 -20.46 23.22 -13.11
C GLU A 593 -19.97 21.86 -13.64
N PHE A 594 -18.73 21.81 -14.11
CA PHE A 594 -18.03 20.56 -14.38
C PHE A 594 -17.77 19.82 -13.06
N PRO A 595 -18.09 18.51 -12.94
CA PRO A 595 -18.31 17.57 -14.03
C PRO A 595 -19.77 17.22 -14.35
N MET A 596 -20.74 17.81 -13.66
CA MET A 596 -22.17 17.51 -13.87
C MET A 596 -22.62 17.85 -15.30
N MET A 597 -22.02 18.88 -15.90
CA MET A 597 -22.28 19.28 -17.30
C MET A 597 -21.94 18.21 -18.35
N SER A 598 -21.05 17.25 -18.03
CA SER A 598 -20.56 16.26 -19.00
C SER A 598 -21.68 15.35 -19.56
N MET A 599 -22.70 15.03 -18.74
CA MET A 599 -23.80 14.16 -19.14
C MET A 599 -24.79 14.88 -20.10
N PRO A 600 -25.28 16.10 -19.83
CA PRO A 600 -26.04 16.89 -20.81
C PRO A 600 -25.31 17.17 -22.11
N VAL A 601 -23.99 17.47 -22.06
CA VAL A 601 -23.16 17.64 -23.26
C VAL A 601 -23.19 16.37 -24.11
N ALA A 602 -22.99 15.21 -23.48
CA ALA A 602 -23.03 13.95 -24.21
C ALA A 602 -24.41 13.68 -24.84
N ALA A 603 -25.49 13.90 -24.09
CA ALA A 603 -26.86 13.74 -24.60
C ALA A 603 -27.14 14.64 -25.82
N SER A 604 -26.60 15.86 -25.85
CA SER A 604 -26.81 16.80 -26.95
C SER A 604 -25.97 16.51 -28.19
N GLN A 605 -24.75 15.98 -28.03
CA GLN A 605 -23.82 15.69 -29.12
C GLN A 605 -24.11 14.37 -29.85
N LEU A 606 -24.56 13.33 -29.12
CA LEU A 606 -24.78 11.98 -29.66
C LEU A 606 -25.66 11.92 -30.93
N PRO A 607 -26.77 12.67 -31.06
CA PRO A 607 -27.63 12.62 -32.24
C PRO A 607 -26.95 13.01 -33.55
N LYS A 608 -25.91 13.84 -33.50
CA LYS A 608 -25.12 14.23 -34.68
C LYS A 608 -23.86 13.39 -34.83
N LEU A 609 -23.19 13.12 -33.69
CA LEU A 609 -21.96 12.34 -33.65
C LEU A 609 -22.13 10.93 -34.23
N ILE A 610 -23.19 10.21 -33.87
CA ILE A 610 -23.39 8.82 -34.33
C ILE A 610 -23.59 8.74 -35.86
N PRO A 611 -24.48 9.52 -36.50
CA PRO A 611 -24.58 9.57 -37.94
C PRO A 611 -23.28 9.98 -38.65
N GLU A 612 -22.56 10.95 -38.09
CA GLU A 612 -21.29 11.41 -38.64
C GLU A 612 -20.24 10.29 -38.64
N LEU A 613 -20.06 9.59 -37.52
CA LEU A 613 -19.15 8.43 -37.43
C LEU A 613 -19.52 7.31 -38.43
N LYS A 614 -20.81 7.10 -38.72
CA LYS A 614 -21.26 6.13 -39.74
C LYS A 614 -20.95 6.56 -41.17
N SER A 615 -20.81 7.87 -41.40
CA SER A 615 -20.59 8.43 -42.75
C SER A 615 -19.14 8.32 -43.22
N PHE A 616 -18.19 8.09 -42.30
CA PHE A 616 -16.78 8.05 -42.64
C PHE A 616 -16.41 6.85 -43.52
N SER A 617 -15.51 7.12 -44.47
CA SER A 617 -14.90 6.14 -45.36
C SER A 617 -13.37 6.32 -45.32
N PRO A 618 -12.59 5.30 -44.92
CA PRO A 618 -13.03 3.98 -44.48
C PRO A 618 -13.87 4.01 -43.17
N PRO A 619 -14.70 2.98 -42.90
CA PRO A 619 -15.51 2.92 -41.68
C PRO A 619 -14.67 2.96 -40.41
N VAL A 620 -15.16 3.62 -39.37
CA VAL A 620 -14.49 3.70 -38.06
C VAL A 620 -14.33 2.30 -37.48
N THR A 621 -13.11 1.95 -37.07
CA THR A 621 -12.78 0.64 -36.50
C THR A 621 -12.53 0.67 -34.99
N ALA A 622 -12.24 1.83 -34.39
CA ALA A 622 -12.24 2.04 -32.94
C ALA A 622 -12.37 3.52 -32.56
N ILE A 623 -12.84 3.79 -31.34
CA ILE A 623 -12.83 5.13 -30.73
C ILE A 623 -11.80 5.15 -29.58
N VAL A 624 -10.88 6.11 -29.63
CA VAL A 624 -9.97 6.44 -28.53
C VAL A 624 -10.51 7.68 -27.83
N HIS A 625 -10.64 7.65 -26.51
CA HIS A 625 -11.31 8.75 -25.82
C HIS A 625 -10.76 9.08 -24.44
N ASP A 626 -11.04 10.30 -24.01
CA ASP A 626 -10.82 10.76 -22.66
C ASP A 626 -11.87 10.19 -21.69
N PRO A 627 -11.48 9.74 -20.47
CA PRO A 627 -12.41 9.23 -19.47
C PRO A 627 -13.45 10.24 -18.95
N PHE A 628 -13.31 11.53 -19.27
CA PHE A 628 -14.26 12.57 -18.86
C PHE A 628 -15.38 12.80 -19.88
N LEU A 629 -15.33 12.13 -21.04
CA LEU A 629 -16.28 12.30 -22.15
C LEU A 629 -17.12 11.03 -22.37
N PRO A 630 -18.31 10.90 -21.76
CA PRO A 630 -19.12 9.67 -21.84
C PRO A 630 -19.67 9.36 -23.24
N GLN A 631 -19.85 10.38 -24.10
CA GLN A 631 -20.42 10.22 -25.44
C GLN A 631 -19.65 9.24 -26.32
N ALA A 632 -18.33 9.11 -26.12
CA ALA A 632 -17.51 8.20 -26.89
C ALA A 632 -17.89 6.73 -26.65
N LEU A 633 -18.15 6.34 -25.40
CA LEU A 633 -18.54 4.96 -25.05
C LEU A 633 -19.95 4.63 -25.52
N VAL A 634 -20.87 5.59 -25.41
CA VAL A 634 -22.22 5.42 -25.95
C VAL A 634 -22.19 5.26 -27.47
N ALA A 635 -21.45 6.11 -28.19
CA ALA A 635 -21.28 5.99 -29.62
C ALA A 635 -20.63 4.65 -30.02
N ALA A 636 -19.58 4.22 -29.32
CA ALA A 636 -18.92 2.94 -29.56
C ALA A 636 -19.90 1.75 -29.38
N GLN A 637 -20.72 1.77 -28.33
CA GLN A 637 -21.73 0.74 -28.08
C GLN A 637 -22.80 0.71 -29.18
N VAL A 638 -23.34 1.87 -29.58
CA VAL A 638 -24.39 1.97 -30.60
C VAL A 638 -23.88 1.54 -31.98
N LEU A 639 -22.66 1.92 -32.32
CA LEU A 639 -22.04 1.55 -33.60
C LEU A 639 -21.56 0.10 -33.61
N GLY A 640 -21.45 -0.52 -32.45
CA GLY A 640 -20.75 -1.78 -32.32
C GLY A 640 -19.33 -1.61 -32.86
N ILE A 641 -18.52 -0.81 -32.19
CA ILE A 641 -17.07 -0.74 -32.40
C ILE A 641 -16.38 -0.69 -31.04
N PRO A 642 -15.12 -1.12 -30.93
CA PRO A 642 -14.40 -1.07 -29.67
C PRO A 642 -14.04 0.37 -29.26
N ALA A 643 -13.83 0.55 -27.96
CA ALA A 643 -13.38 1.82 -27.38
C ALA A 643 -12.12 1.61 -26.53
N VAL A 644 -11.20 2.57 -26.57
CA VAL A 644 -9.98 2.60 -25.76
C VAL A 644 -9.92 3.92 -25.02
N SER A 645 -9.88 3.90 -23.69
CA SER A 645 -9.73 5.14 -22.91
C SER A 645 -8.25 5.49 -22.74
N THR A 646 -7.91 6.78 -22.81
CA THR A 646 -6.56 7.30 -22.57
C THR A 646 -6.51 8.08 -21.28
N LEU A 647 -5.93 7.48 -20.23
CA LEU A 647 -5.67 8.15 -18.97
C LEU A 647 -4.36 8.91 -19.09
N THR A 648 -4.46 10.24 -19.24
CA THR A 648 -3.33 11.17 -19.24
C THR A 648 -2.79 11.48 -17.85
N MET A 649 -3.01 10.55 -16.91
CA MET A 649 -2.66 10.60 -15.49
C MET A 649 -2.12 9.22 -15.05
N PRO A 650 -1.39 9.10 -13.93
CA PRO A 650 -0.76 7.85 -13.50
C PRO A 650 -1.69 6.71 -13.08
N GLY A 651 -2.99 6.83 -13.32
CA GLY A 651 -3.98 5.79 -13.07
C GLY A 651 -5.27 6.36 -12.49
N PRO A 652 -6.31 5.55 -12.36
CA PRO A 652 -7.60 6.01 -11.87
C PRO A 652 -7.54 6.50 -10.41
N GLY A 653 -6.67 5.92 -9.57
CA GLY A 653 -6.65 6.23 -8.13
C GLY A 653 -6.21 7.66 -7.78
N VAL A 654 -5.55 8.38 -8.70
CA VAL A 654 -5.10 9.77 -8.45
C VAL A 654 -6.25 10.78 -8.39
N ILE A 655 -7.43 10.42 -8.90
CA ILE A 655 -8.65 11.25 -8.85
C ILE A 655 -9.74 10.65 -7.98
N ALA A 656 -9.37 9.71 -7.10
CA ALA A 656 -10.31 9.11 -6.16
C ALA A 656 -10.93 10.19 -5.25
N ARG A 657 -12.22 10.03 -4.96
CA ARG A 657 -13.01 10.97 -4.16
C ARG A 657 -13.96 10.23 -3.22
N PRO A 658 -14.46 10.89 -2.15
CA PRO A 658 -15.43 10.29 -1.25
C PRO A 658 -16.68 9.80 -1.97
N ALA A 659 -17.21 8.64 -1.54
CA ALA A 659 -18.41 8.03 -2.12
C ALA A 659 -19.63 8.97 -2.11
N LYS A 660 -19.75 9.81 -1.08
CA LYS A 660 -20.81 10.79 -0.93
C LYS A 660 -20.84 11.82 -2.08
N VAL A 661 -19.67 12.34 -2.47
CA VAL A 661 -19.55 13.32 -3.57
C VAL A 661 -19.99 12.69 -4.89
N THR A 662 -19.56 11.45 -5.14
CA THR A 662 -19.97 10.71 -6.35
C THR A 662 -21.48 10.50 -6.38
N ALA A 663 -22.07 10.09 -5.25
CA ALA A 663 -23.52 9.92 -5.14
C ALA A 663 -24.29 11.24 -5.34
N GLU A 664 -23.79 12.35 -4.78
CA GLU A 664 -24.38 13.69 -4.95
C GLU A 664 -24.41 14.09 -6.43
N TRP A 665 -23.29 13.97 -7.15
CA TRP A 665 -23.24 14.31 -8.58
C TRP A 665 -24.11 13.41 -9.46
N GLU A 666 -24.04 12.09 -9.26
CA GLU A 666 -24.83 11.13 -10.05
C GLU A 666 -26.34 11.24 -9.77
N SER A 667 -26.70 11.73 -8.58
CA SER A 667 -28.08 11.98 -8.18
C SER A 667 -28.58 13.38 -8.56
N ASN A 668 -27.75 14.26 -9.13
CA ASN A 668 -28.21 15.58 -9.59
C ASN A 668 -29.27 15.44 -10.69
N GLU A 669 -30.36 16.22 -10.62
CA GLU A 669 -31.50 16.06 -11.57
C GLU A 669 -31.11 16.32 -13.02
N ILE A 670 -30.17 17.24 -13.27
CA ILE A 670 -29.64 17.51 -14.61
C ILE A 670 -28.96 16.26 -15.19
N VAL A 671 -28.14 15.59 -14.37
CA VAL A 671 -27.44 14.36 -14.75
C VAL A 671 -28.44 13.22 -14.97
N ARG A 672 -29.42 13.06 -14.07
CA ARG A 672 -30.46 12.04 -14.21
C ARG A 672 -31.31 12.23 -15.47
N ARG A 673 -31.69 13.48 -15.76
CA ARG A 673 -32.45 13.82 -16.98
C ARG A 673 -31.67 13.44 -18.23
N ALA A 674 -30.43 13.89 -18.35
CA ALA A 674 -29.60 13.58 -19.52
C ALA A 674 -29.34 12.07 -19.66
N ARG A 675 -29.13 11.36 -18.54
CA ARG A 675 -29.01 9.89 -18.53
C ARG A 675 -30.27 9.21 -19.06
N ARG A 676 -31.47 9.66 -18.66
CA ARG A 676 -32.76 9.15 -19.17
C ARG A 676 -32.87 9.37 -20.68
N GLU A 677 -32.54 10.58 -21.16
CA GLU A 677 -32.59 10.91 -22.59
C GLU A 677 -31.69 9.98 -23.42
N ILE A 678 -30.46 9.71 -22.96
CA ILE A 678 -29.53 8.77 -23.62
C ILE A 678 -30.07 7.33 -23.60
N LEU A 679 -30.59 6.90 -22.44
CA LEU A 679 -31.15 5.55 -22.28
C LEU A 679 -32.36 5.32 -23.19
N GLU A 680 -33.28 6.29 -23.27
CA GLU A 680 -34.48 6.23 -24.11
C GLU A 680 -34.13 6.23 -25.60
N MET A 681 -33.15 7.05 -26.02
CA MET A 681 -32.79 7.20 -27.43
C MET A 681 -31.95 6.04 -27.96
N TYR A 682 -31.04 5.50 -27.13
CA TYR A 682 -30.02 4.55 -27.58
C TYR A 682 -30.09 3.18 -26.89
N GLY A 683 -30.90 3.02 -25.84
CA GLY A 683 -30.94 1.78 -25.04
C GLY A 683 -29.67 1.56 -24.22
N VAL A 684 -28.89 2.62 -23.97
CA VAL A 684 -27.59 2.55 -23.31
C VAL A 684 -27.63 3.33 -22.00
N ASP A 685 -27.41 2.62 -20.88
CA ASP A 685 -27.18 3.28 -19.60
C ASP A 685 -25.70 3.66 -19.47
N VAL A 686 -25.40 4.96 -19.52
CA VAL A 686 -24.02 5.48 -19.53
C VAL A 686 -23.22 5.01 -18.30
N PHE A 687 -23.87 4.86 -17.14
CA PHE A 687 -23.18 4.40 -15.92
C PHE A 687 -22.86 2.90 -15.92
N HIS A 688 -23.27 2.15 -16.95
CA HIS A 688 -22.74 0.80 -17.17
C HIS A 688 -21.23 0.80 -17.44
N PHE A 689 -20.71 1.90 -18.01
CA PHE A 689 -19.30 2.01 -18.34
C PHE A 689 -18.48 2.77 -17.29
N GLY A 690 -19.10 3.40 -16.30
CA GLY A 690 -18.38 4.10 -15.23
C GLY A 690 -19.20 5.14 -14.48
N GLY A 691 -18.52 6.16 -13.95
CA GLY A 691 -19.13 7.29 -13.23
C GLY A 691 -18.73 8.62 -13.85
N LEU A 692 -19.33 9.73 -13.40
CA LEU A 692 -18.88 11.07 -13.81
C LEU A 692 -17.37 11.20 -13.54
N MET A 693 -16.59 11.79 -14.46
CA MET A 693 -15.11 11.81 -14.42
C MET A 693 -14.39 10.45 -14.57
N GLU A 694 -15.10 9.33 -14.65
CA GLU A 694 -14.50 7.99 -14.55
C GLU A 694 -15.13 7.03 -15.57
N PHE A 695 -15.34 7.48 -16.81
CA PHE A 695 -15.84 6.65 -17.90
C PHE A 695 -14.67 5.91 -18.55
N TYR A 696 -14.15 4.88 -17.89
CA TYR A 696 -13.07 4.04 -18.43
C TYR A 696 -13.63 3.00 -19.41
N SER A 697 -12.84 2.60 -20.40
CA SER A 697 -13.22 1.50 -21.29
C SER A 697 -13.05 0.15 -20.57
N PRO A 698 -14.09 -0.70 -20.53
CA PRO A 698 -13.97 -2.06 -20.00
C PRO A 698 -13.13 -2.98 -20.89
N GLN A 699 -12.81 -2.58 -22.13
CA GLN A 699 -12.05 -3.38 -23.09
C GLN A 699 -10.55 -3.16 -22.95
N ARG A 700 -10.11 -1.89 -22.91
CA ARG A 700 -8.71 -1.47 -22.77
C ARG A 700 -8.64 -0.01 -22.33
N SER A 701 -7.80 0.26 -21.33
CA SER A 701 -7.39 1.60 -20.93
C SER A 701 -5.89 1.76 -21.10
N ILE A 702 -5.43 2.80 -21.80
CA ILE A 702 -4.03 3.20 -21.89
C ILE A 702 -3.73 4.19 -20.76
N VAL A 703 -2.64 3.97 -20.04
CA VAL A 703 -2.19 4.85 -18.95
C VAL A 703 -0.82 5.39 -19.30
N THR A 704 -0.64 6.71 -19.27
CA THR A 704 0.58 7.42 -19.72
C THR A 704 1.79 7.28 -18.76
N THR A 705 1.79 6.25 -17.92
CA THR A 705 2.79 6.00 -16.88
C THR A 705 3.42 4.60 -17.00
N ILE A 706 4.34 4.30 -16.10
CA ILE A 706 4.95 2.98 -15.92
C ILE A 706 4.41 2.30 -14.66
N ASP A 707 4.51 0.97 -14.58
CA ASP A 707 3.96 0.20 -13.46
C ASP A 707 4.43 0.69 -12.08
N GLY A 708 5.70 1.12 -11.97
CA GLY A 708 6.26 1.63 -10.70
C GLY A 708 5.71 2.99 -10.25
N LEU A 709 4.94 3.68 -11.08
CA LEU A 709 4.25 4.94 -10.76
C LEU A 709 2.73 4.83 -10.93
N PHE A 710 2.24 3.62 -11.23
CA PHE A 710 0.82 3.40 -11.47
C PHE A 710 0.02 3.44 -10.16
N VAL A 711 -1.05 4.23 -10.14
CA VAL A 711 -1.97 4.34 -9.01
C VAL A 711 -3.28 3.60 -9.35
N PRO A 712 -3.50 2.40 -8.81
CA PRO A 712 -4.67 1.57 -9.14
C PRO A 712 -5.97 2.17 -8.59
N PRO A 713 -7.14 1.64 -8.97
CA PRO A 713 -8.41 2.03 -8.37
C PRO A 713 -8.36 1.99 -6.83
N ALA A 714 -8.70 3.11 -6.20
CA ALA A 714 -8.78 3.26 -4.76
C ALA A 714 -9.89 2.38 -4.17
N ALA A 715 -9.78 2.03 -2.88
CA ALA A 715 -10.77 1.21 -2.19
C ALA A 715 -12.18 1.83 -2.21
N GLY A 716 -13.20 1.00 -2.00
CA GLY A 716 -14.61 1.40 -2.08
C GLY A 716 -15.10 1.50 -3.52
N VAL A 717 -15.87 2.54 -3.82
CA VAL A 717 -16.63 2.70 -5.08
C VAL A 717 -15.78 2.50 -6.34
N GLN A 718 -14.54 3.02 -6.34
CA GLN A 718 -13.68 2.94 -7.51
C GLN A 718 -13.17 1.50 -7.76
N ARG A 719 -12.74 0.79 -6.71
CA ARG A 719 -12.36 -0.63 -6.79
C ARG A 719 -13.56 -1.52 -7.12
N ASP A 720 -14.73 -1.23 -6.59
CA ASP A 720 -15.95 -1.99 -6.88
C ASP A 720 -16.37 -1.87 -8.37
N ARG A 721 -16.23 -0.67 -8.95
CA ARG A 721 -16.59 -0.41 -10.35
C ARG A 721 -15.50 -0.82 -11.34
N PHE A 722 -14.25 -0.54 -11.03
CA PHE A 722 -13.14 -0.58 -12.01
C PHE A 722 -12.02 -1.55 -11.65
N GLY A 723 -12.11 -2.26 -10.53
CA GLY A 723 -11.04 -3.16 -10.08
C GLY A 723 -10.66 -4.27 -11.07
N ASN A 724 -11.58 -4.63 -11.97
CA ASN A 724 -11.38 -5.63 -13.03
C ASN A 724 -11.10 -5.02 -14.41
N PHE A 725 -11.04 -3.68 -14.54
CA PHE A 725 -10.85 -3.04 -15.83
C PHE A 725 -9.37 -3.13 -16.25
N PRO A 726 -9.08 -3.38 -17.54
CA PRO A 726 -7.72 -3.58 -18.02
C PRO A 726 -6.98 -2.25 -18.25
N PHE A 727 -6.19 -1.82 -17.25
CA PHE A 727 -5.29 -0.68 -17.36
C PHE A 727 -3.90 -1.10 -17.85
N THR A 728 -3.44 -0.52 -18.95
CA THR A 728 -2.16 -0.82 -19.60
C THR A 728 -1.24 0.39 -19.50
N CYS A 729 -0.23 0.31 -18.65
CA CYS A 729 0.88 1.26 -18.59
C CYS A 729 1.70 1.18 -19.88
N VAL A 730 1.82 2.30 -20.60
CA VAL A 730 2.61 2.38 -21.84
C VAL A 730 3.80 3.33 -21.71
N GLY A 731 3.95 3.99 -20.57
CA GLY A 731 4.91 5.05 -20.35
C GLY A 731 4.48 6.40 -20.93
N PRO A 732 5.32 7.43 -20.78
CA PRO A 732 5.03 8.78 -21.27
C PRO A 732 4.84 8.80 -22.79
N LEU A 733 3.77 9.46 -23.25
CA LEU A 733 3.48 9.64 -24.67
C LEU A 733 4.10 10.95 -25.16
N LEU A 734 5.41 10.91 -25.39
CA LEU A 734 6.21 12.08 -25.73
C LEU A 734 6.96 11.86 -27.05
N ASP A 735 6.82 12.81 -27.96
CA ASP A 735 7.67 12.98 -29.14
C ASP A 735 7.99 14.47 -29.30
N THR A 736 9.28 14.80 -29.34
CA THR A 736 9.77 16.18 -29.46
C THR A 736 9.59 16.78 -30.85
N LYS A 737 9.25 15.97 -31.86
CA LYS A 737 9.09 16.41 -33.25
C LYS A 737 7.64 16.76 -33.59
N VAL A 738 6.69 16.35 -32.76
CA VAL A 738 5.26 16.58 -32.99
C VAL A 738 4.86 17.92 -32.38
N LYS A 739 4.12 18.72 -33.18
CA LYS A 739 3.61 20.02 -32.73
C LYS A 739 2.69 19.84 -31.52
N ARG A 740 2.82 20.71 -30.52
CA ARG A 740 2.08 20.64 -29.25
C ARG A 740 1.11 21.81 -29.12
N VAL A 741 0.11 21.62 -28.27
CA VAL A 741 -0.76 22.69 -27.79
C VAL A 741 0.04 23.55 -26.82
N CYS A 742 0.20 24.84 -27.14
CA CYS A 742 0.95 25.79 -26.32
C CYS A 742 0.09 26.53 -25.29
N HIS A 743 -1.25 26.48 -25.39
CA HIS A 743 -2.18 27.18 -24.50
C HIS A 743 -3.10 26.23 -23.72
N PRO A 744 -3.52 26.62 -22.50
CA PRO A 744 -4.37 25.77 -21.65
C PRO A 744 -5.73 25.45 -22.29
N TRP A 745 -6.31 26.39 -23.05
CA TRP A 745 -7.67 26.34 -23.60
C TRP A 745 -7.73 26.90 -25.02
N ALA A 746 -8.85 26.64 -25.72
CA ALA A 746 -9.08 27.03 -27.11
C ALA A 746 -9.12 28.57 -27.35
N ASP A 747 -9.35 29.38 -26.31
CA ASP A 747 -9.80 30.78 -26.49
C ASP A 747 -8.72 31.88 -26.45
N ALA A 748 -7.43 31.54 -26.44
CA ALA A 748 -6.38 32.56 -26.38
C ALA A 748 -5.60 32.65 -27.69
N GLU A 749 -5.85 33.70 -28.49
CA GLU A 749 -4.89 34.21 -29.47
C GLU A 749 -3.62 34.64 -28.74
N ALA A 750 -2.64 33.75 -28.65
CA ALA A 750 -1.37 34.08 -28.04
C ALA A 750 -0.31 34.40 -29.08
N LYS A 751 0.30 35.57 -28.87
CA LYS A 751 1.53 35.97 -29.51
C LYS A 751 2.66 35.04 -29.04
N PRO A 752 3.52 34.54 -29.92
CA PRO A 752 4.66 33.71 -29.51
C PRO A 752 5.56 34.54 -28.57
N SER A 753 5.68 34.15 -27.30
CA SER A 753 6.67 34.77 -26.43
C SER A 753 8.07 34.33 -26.88
N SER A 754 8.68 35.21 -27.66
CA SER A 754 10.06 35.38 -28.09
C SER A 754 11.14 34.55 -27.36
N GLY A 755 11.94 33.86 -28.18
CA GLY A 755 13.29 33.34 -27.94
C GLY A 755 13.77 33.26 -26.49
N LEU A 756 13.70 32.05 -25.92
CA LEU A 756 14.51 31.71 -24.76
C LEU A 756 16.00 32.01 -25.09
N PRO A 757 16.75 32.69 -24.21
CA PRO A 757 18.12 33.11 -24.53
C PRO A 757 19.07 31.92 -24.39
N TRP A 758 19.05 31.03 -25.38
CA TRP A 758 19.80 29.78 -25.38
C TRP A 758 21.29 30.00 -25.18
N ASP A 759 21.87 31.04 -25.78
CA ASP A 759 23.29 31.37 -25.61
C ASP A 759 23.65 31.68 -24.14
N VAL A 760 22.74 32.32 -23.39
CA VAL A 760 22.94 32.62 -21.96
C VAL A 760 22.85 31.34 -21.13
N ILE A 761 21.88 30.48 -21.45
CA ILE A 761 21.70 29.18 -20.76
C ILE A 761 22.90 28.27 -21.03
N ASP A 762 23.30 28.13 -22.29
CA ASP A 762 24.42 27.30 -22.71
C ASP A 762 25.75 27.85 -22.18
N GLY A 763 25.93 29.17 -22.16
CA GLY A 763 27.07 29.81 -21.52
C GLY A 763 27.13 29.56 -20.01
N ALA A 764 25.99 29.61 -19.30
CA ALA A 764 25.92 29.30 -17.87
C ALA A 764 26.24 27.82 -17.59
N LEU A 765 25.72 26.90 -18.39
CA LEU A 765 26.02 25.46 -18.29
C LEU A 765 27.50 25.19 -18.57
N ALA A 766 28.09 25.85 -19.57
CA ALA A 766 29.53 25.77 -19.86
C ALA A 766 30.38 26.30 -18.69
N ALA A 767 29.87 27.31 -17.97
CA ALA A 767 30.44 27.80 -16.71
C ALA A 767 30.10 26.91 -15.49
N SER A 768 29.60 25.69 -15.70
CA SER A 768 29.23 24.71 -14.67
C SER A 768 28.12 25.14 -13.71
N LYS A 769 27.29 26.12 -14.09
CA LYS A 769 26.10 26.48 -13.31
C LYS A 769 25.03 25.39 -13.39
N ARG A 770 24.23 25.28 -12.34
CA ARG A 770 23.08 24.40 -12.23
C ARG A 770 21.83 25.10 -12.72
N LEU A 771 21.21 24.53 -13.76
CA LEU A 771 19.96 25.04 -14.31
C LEU A 771 18.75 24.49 -13.54
N VAL A 772 17.92 25.36 -12.99
CA VAL A 772 16.65 25.00 -12.33
C VAL A 772 15.49 25.58 -13.13
N LEU A 773 14.53 24.73 -13.50
CA LEU A 773 13.26 25.19 -14.07
C LEU A 773 12.24 25.37 -12.96
N ILE A 774 11.44 26.43 -13.02
CA ILE A 774 10.27 26.65 -12.17
C ILE A 774 9.06 26.87 -13.07
N SER A 775 8.07 25.96 -13.00
CA SER A 775 6.81 26.08 -13.73
C SER A 775 5.65 25.40 -13.00
N LEU A 776 4.60 26.16 -12.75
CA LEU A 776 3.41 25.71 -12.00
C LEU A 776 2.23 25.35 -12.90
N GLY A 777 2.51 25.06 -14.18
CA GLY A 777 1.50 24.67 -15.15
C GLY A 777 0.66 25.85 -15.63
N THR A 778 -0.42 25.53 -16.33
CA THR A 778 -1.20 26.52 -17.09
C THR A 778 -2.58 26.78 -16.50
N VAL A 779 -3.17 25.81 -15.78
CA VAL A 779 -4.57 25.90 -15.32
C VAL A 779 -4.73 26.79 -14.09
N ALA A 780 -3.88 26.62 -13.07
CA ALA A 780 -3.87 27.52 -11.91
C ALA A 780 -3.50 28.96 -12.30
N ASN A 781 -2.74 29.09 -13.39
CA ASN A 781 -2.29 30.36 -13.94
C ASN A 781 -3.29 30.98 -14.93
N SER A 782 -4.47 30.37 -15.11
CA SER A 782 -5.51 30.88 -15.98
C SER A 782 -6.89 30.79 -15.31
N HIS A 783 -7.44 29.58 -15.19
CA HIS A 783 -8.80 29.35 -14.72
C HIS A 783 -8.97 29.69 -13.24
N PHE A 784 -8.04 29.21 -12.40
CA PHE A 784 -8.08 29.50 -10.97
C PHE A 784 -7.35 30.79 -10.58
N TRP A 785 -7.01 31.68 -11.52
CA TRP A 785 -6.18 32.84 -11.17
C TRP A 785 -6.82 33.71 -10.08
N ASP A 786 -8.08 34.10 -10.30
CA ASP A 786 -8.88 34.88 -9.35
C ASP A 786 -9.94 34.04 -8.61
N GLU A 787 -10.03 32.74 -8.91
CA GLU A 787 -10.99 31.82 -8.31
C GLU A 787 -10.33 30.92 -7.25
N GLN A 788 -11.06 30.63 -6.18
CA GLN A 788 -10.60 29.69 -5.15
C GLN A 788 -10.65 28.25 -5.66
N PHE A 789 -9.68 27.42 -5.25
CA PHE A 789 -9.68 26.00 -5.64
C PHE A 789 -10.87 25.20 -5.08
N GLY A 790 -11.46 25.62 -3.96
CA GLY A 790 -12.59 24.95 -3.33
C GLY A 790 -12.30 23.47 -3.05
N ALA A 791 -13.22 22.59 -3.44
CA ALA A 791 -13.09 21.15 -3.21
C ALA A 791 -11.82 20.53 -3.83
N GLN A 792 -11.27 21.13 -4.89
CA GLN A 792 -10.06 20.65 -5.57
C GLN A 792 -8.79 20.88 -4.74
N GLY A 793 -8.82 21.81 -3.78
CA GLY A 793 -7.72 22.15 -2.87
C GLY A 793 -7.79 21.52 -1.47
N LEU A 794 -8.82 20.71 -1.18
CA LEU A 794 -9.00 20.12 0.16
C LEU A 794 -7.84 19.20 0.57
N ASN A 795 -7.25 18.48 -0.40
CA ASN A 795 -6.21 17.49 -0.13
C ASN A 795 -4.85 18.12 0.21
N ASN A 796 -4.65 19.41 -0.07
CA ASN A 796 -3.40 20.13 0.17
C ASN A 796 -3.58 21.43 0.99
N GLY A 797 -4.78 21.72 1.49
CA GLY A 797 -5.04 22.90 2.31
C GLY A 797 -5.12 24.21 1.51
N LEU A 798 -5.45 24.14 0.22
CA LEU A 798 -5.58 25.29 -0.68
C LEU A 798 -7.03 25.64 -1.01
N GLU A 799 -8.02 25.05 -0.33
CA GLU A 799 -9.44 25.22 -0.66
C GLU A 799 -9.91 26.68 -0.69
N ASN A 800 -9.32 27.54 0.14
CA ASN A 800 -9.66 28.96 0.23
C ASN A 800 -8.67 29.87 -0.52
N CYS A 801 -7.69 29.29 -1.20
CA CYS A 801 -6.62 30.03 -1.87
C CYS A 801 -6.93 30.17 -3.36
N THR A 802 -6.60 31.32 -3.95
CA THR A 802 -6.63 31.47 -5.41
C THR A 802 -5.30 31.05 -6.04
N GLY A 803 -5.32 30.81 -7.35
CA GLY A 803 -4.13 30.57 -8.16
C GLY A 803 -3.11 31.70 -8.03
N LYS A 804 -3.57 32.97 -8.04
CA LYS A 804 -2.70 34.14 -7.84
C LYS A 804 -1.95 34.08 -6.52
N GLU A 805 -2.64 33.86 -5.42
CA GLU A 805 -2.06 33.85 -4.08
C GLU A 805 -0.98 32.77 -3.93
N ILE A 806 -1.27 31.54 -4.34
CA ILE A 806 -0.32 30.43 -4.19
C ILE A 806 0.86 30.56 -5.16
N ILE A 807 0.63 30.95 -6.41
CA ILE A 807 1.71 31.13 -7.40
C ILE A 807 2.66 32.24 -6.94
N GLN A 808 2.12 33.39 -6.50
CA GLN A 808 2.92 34.48 -5.96
C GLN A 808 3.67 34.09 -4.68
N HIS A 809 3.06 33.27 -3.81
CA HIS A 809 3.74 32.72 -2.64
C HIS A 809 4.94 31.85 -3.03
N VAL A 810 4.79 30.96 -4.02
CA VAL A 810 5.90 30.12 -4.53
C VAL A 810 6.99 30.99 -5.15
N PHE A 811 6.64 32.00 -5.94
CA PHE A 811 7.62 32.87 -6.61
C PHE A 811 8.40 33.72 -5.60
N ARG A 812 7.72 34.31 -4.61
CA ARG A 812 8.37 35.02 -3.49
C ARG A 812 9.36 34.10 -2.78
N THR A 813 8.92 32.90 -2.45
CA THR A 813 9.74 31.90 -1.75
C THR A 813 10.95 31.49 -2.59
N ALA A 814 10.79 31.33 -3.91
CA ALA A 814 11.88 31.02 -4.83
C ALA A 814 12.88 32.18 -4.97
N PHE A 815 12.41 33.42 -5.07
CA PHE A 815 13.28 34.61 -5.09
C PHE A 815 14.12 34.70 -3.82
N GLU A 816 13.51 34.52 -2.64
CA GLU A 816 14.23 34.52 -1.36
C GLU A 816 15.19 33.33 -1.23
N ALA A 817 14.77 32.14 -1.65
CA ALA A 817 15.58 30.93 -1.54
C ALA A 817 16.82 30.97 -2.43
N LEU A 818 16.71 31.48 -3.66
CA LEU A 818 17.72 31.29 -4.71
C LEU A 818 18.47 32.57 -5.11
N ARG A 819 18.14 33.74 -4.55
CA ARG A 819 18.78 35.02 -4.93
C ARG A 819 20.30 35.06 -4.78
N ASP A 820 20.83 34.38 -3.77
CA ASP A 820 22.27 34.41 -3.44
C ASP A 820 23.01 33.15 -3.94
N GLU A 821 22.32 32.29 -4.71
CA GLU A 821 22.88 31.05 -5.24
C GLU A 821 23.54 31.31 -6.61
N GLU A 822 24.76 31.86 -6.59
CA GLU A 822 25.47 32.32 -7.80
C GLU A 822 25.77 31.20 -8.82
N ASP A 823 25.89 29.97 -8.36
CA ASP A 823 26.10 28.77 -9.17
C ASP A 823 24.78 28.17 -9.70
N VAL A 824 23.62 28.77 -9.39
CA VAL A 824 22.31 28.35 -9.88
C VAL A 824 21.77 29.39 -10.86
N LEU A 825 21.36 28.95 -12.05
CA LEU A 825 20.59 29.73 -13.01
C LEU A 825 19.14 29.23 -12.98
N VAL A 826 18.19 30.13 -12.78
CA VAL A 826 16.77 29.79 -12.72
C VAL A 826 16.06 30.25 -13.99
N VAL A 827 15.31 29.35 -14.64
CA VAL A 827 14.32 29.73 -15.65
C VAL A 827 12.95 29.67 -15.00
N LEU A 828 12.30 30.83 -14.86
CA LEU A 828 10.99 30.98 -14.23
C LEU A 828 9.93 31.21 -15.30
N VAL A 829 8.93 30.32 -15.33
CA VAL A 829 7.77 30.41 -16.23
C VAL A 829 6.61 31.05 -15.48
N VAL A 830 6.23 32.26 -15.88
CA VAL A 830 5.19 33.06 -15.21
C VAL A 830 3.81 32.95 -15.85
N GLY A 831 3.70 32.39 -17.06
CA GLY A 831 2.46 32.27 -17.83
C GLY A 831 1.88 33.59 -18.30
N CYS A 832 0.56 33.62 -18.52
CA CYS A 832 -0.11 34.67 -19.31
C CYS A 832 -0.69 35.83 -18.50
N GLN A 833 -0.64 35.78 -17.16
CA GLN A 833 -1.28 36.78 -16.33
C GLN A 833 -0.40 38.03 -16.19
N PRO A 834 -0.90 39.23 -16.54
CA PRO A 834 -0.08 40.44 -16.57
C PRO A 834 0.35 40.91 -15.17
N ASP A 835 -0.44 40.58 -14.14
CA ASP A 835 -0.25 40.94 -12.74
C ASP A 835 0.48 39.86 -11.92
N VAL A 836 0.98 38.79 -12.57
CA VAL A 836 1.63 37.66 -11.90
C VAL A 836 2.82 38.06 -11.01
N LEU A 837 3.56 39.10 -11.39
CA LEU A 837 4.69 39.62 -10.61
C LEU A 837 4.33 40.83 -9.73
N GLU A 838 3.08 41.29 -9.75
CA GLU A 838 2.66 42.45 -8.97
C GLU A 838 2.80 42.18 -7.46
N GLY A 839 3.41 43.12 -6.74
CA GLY A 839 3.65 43.00 -5.29
C GLY A 839 4.78 42.04 -4.90
N LEU A 840 5.49 41.45 -5.87
CA LEU A 840 6.69 40.65 -5.61
C LEU A 840 7.97 41.50 -5.63
N PRO A 841 9.03 41.09 -4.90
CA PRO A 841 10.36 41.65 -5.08
C PRO A 841 10.80 41.55 -6.54
N THR A 842 11.68 42.46 -6.98
CA THR A 842 12.30 42.38 -8.30
C THR A 842 13.00 41.01 -8.45
N PRO A 843 12.76 40.28 -9.57
CA PRO A 843 13.42 39.00 -9.81
C PRO A 843 14.94 39.11 -9.65
N PRO A 844 15.60 38.19 -8.92
CA PRO A 844 17.04 38.21 -8.77
C PRO A 844 17.78 38.08 -10.12
N SER A 845 19.03 38.56 -10.19
CA SER A 845 19.80 38.61 -11.44
C SER A 845 20.10 37.22 -12.04
N ASN A 846 20.04 36.16 -11.25
CA ASN A 846 20.16 34.78 -11.71
C ASN A 846 18.83 34.15 -12.20
N PHE A 847 17.76 34.94 -12.37
CA PHE A 847 16.48 34.48 -12.91
C PHE A 847 16.27 34.97 -14.34
N ILE A 848 15.98 34.02 -15.24
CA ILE A 848 15.46 34.27 -16.59
C ILE A 848 13.94 34.08 -16.51
N VAL A 849 13.21 35.19 -16.50
CA VAL A 849 11.75 35.20 -16.44
C VAL A 849 11.15 35.19 -17.85
N ARG A 850 10.23 34.27 -18.12
CA ARG A 850 9.50 34.15 -19.41
C ARG A 850 8.04 33.79 -19.18
N GLU A 851 7.16 34.29 -20.05
CA GLU A 851 5.74 33.92 -20.04
C GLU A 851 5.58 32.43 -20.36
N THR A 852 6.18 31.98 -21.47
CA THR A 852 6.21 30.56 -21.85
C THR A 852 7.62 30.13 -22.24
N VAL A 853 7.88 28.82 -22.18
CA VAL A 853 9.17 28.22 -22.57
C VAL A 853 8.97 26.92 -23.34
N PRO A 854 9.91 26.55 -24.22
CA PRO A 854 9.99 25.21 -24.81
C PRO A 854 10.40 24.17 -23.75
N GLN A 855 9.44 23.75 -22.91
CA GLN A 855 9.69 22.93 -21.70
C GLN A 855 10.39 21.60 -22.04
N ILE A 856 9.96 20.90 -23.09
CA ILE A 856 10.53 19.61 -23.50
C ILE A 856 11.98 19.77 -23.95
N GLU A 857 12.30 20.84 -24.68
CA GLU A 857 13.66 21.13 -25.14
C GLU A 857 14.56 21.60 -23.99
N LEU A 858 13.99 22.24 -22.97
CA LEU A 858 14.71 22.78 -21.83
C LEU A 858 15.03 21.70 -20.77
N LEU A 859 14.09 20.80 -20.47
CA LEU A 859 14.21 19.78 -19.42
C LEU A 859 15.50 18.94 -19.50
N PRO A 860 15.99 18.46 -20.67
CA PRO A 860 17.26 17.74 -20.76
C PRO A 860 18.48 18.50 -20.25
N LYS A 861 18.42 19.84 -20.19
CA LYS A 861 19.49 20.70 -19.67
C LYS A 861 19.30 21.02 -18.17
N CYS A 862 18.13 20.75 -17.60
CA CYS A 862 17.80 21.06 -16.22
C CYS A 862 18.44 20.07 -15.24
N HIS A 863 18.90 20.61 -14.12
CA HIS A 863 19.42 19.83 -13.00
C HIS A 863 18.33 19.49 -11.99
N ALA A 864 17.32 20.35 -11.85
CA ALA A 864 16.12 20.13 -11.06
C ALA A 864 14.93 20.88 -11.67
N PHE A 865 13.72 20.44 -11.35
CA PHE A 865 12.48 21.09 -11.78
C PHE A 865 11.52 21.30 -10.60
N LEU A 866 11.26 22.56 -10.24
CA LEU A 866 10.16 22.91 -9.34
C LEU A 866 8.86 22.93 -10.16
N SER A 867 7.99 21.97 -9.87
CA SER A 867 6.79 21.71 -10.64
C SER A 867 5.56 21.58 -9.75
N HIS A 868 4.41 21.97 -10.28
CA HIS A 868 3.11 21.60 -9.72
C HIS A 868 2.82 20.08 -9.75
N CYS A 869 3.66 19.27 -10.40
CA CYS A 869 3.47 17.81 -10.53
C CYS A 869 2.16 17.41 -11.25
N GLY A 870 1.65 18.27 -12.15
CA GLY A 870 0.66 17.81 -13.13
C GLY A 870 1.24 16.67 -13.95
N ALA A 871 0.40 15.68 -14.29
CA ALA A 871 0.86 14.40 -14.82
C ALA A 871 1.83 14.55 -16.00
N ASN A 872 1.57 15.42 -16.97
CA ASN A 872 2.48 15.61 -18.11
C ASN A 872 3.84 16.17 -17.68
N SER A 873 3.87 17.29 -16.96
CA SER A 873 5.14 17.89 -16.51
C SER A 873 5.96 16.92 -15.65
N MET A 874 5.31 16.12 -14.80
CA MET A 874 5.96 15.08 -14.02
C MET A 874 6.62 14.02 -14.93
N HIS A 875 5.85 13.44 -15.85
CA HIS A 875 6.35 12.41 -16.76
C HIS A 875 7.43 12.93 -17.71
N GLU A 876 7.33 14.17 -18.18
CA GLU A 876 8.34 14.83 -19.01
C GLU A 876 9.66 14.97 -18.27
N ALA A 877 9.63 15.44 -17.03
CA ALA A 877 10.83 15.57 -16.21
C ALA A 877 11.50 14.22 -15.94
N LEU A 878 10.71 13.25 -15.48
CA LEU A 878 11.20 11.90 -15.17
C LEU A 878 11.68 11.17 -16.42
N ARG A 879 11.07 11.42 -17.59
CA ARG A 879 11.52 10.90 -18.88
C ARG A 879 12.96 11.33 -19.17
N PHE A 880 13.32 12.57 -18.87
CA PHE A 880 14.67 13.10 -19.04
C PHE A 880 15.58 12.88 -17.82
N GLY A 881 15.11 12.18 -16.79
CA GLY A 881 15.89 11.90 -15.58
C GLY A 881 16.13 13.14 -14.71
N VAL A 882 15.24 14.12 -14.78
CA VAL A 882 15.29 15.35 -13.99
C VAL A 882 14.52 15.14 -12.69
N PRO A 883 15.16 15.27 -11.51
CA PRO A 883 14.48 15.18 -10.24
C PRO A 883 13.61 16.42 -9.98
N LEU A 884 12.54 16.24 -9.20
CA LEU A 884 11.49 17.26 -9.03
C LEU A 884 11.41 17.79 -7.59
N VAL A 885 11.11 19.08 -7.48
CA VAL A 885 10.49 19.66 -6.28
C VAL A 885 9.01 19.84 -6.58
N GLY A 886 8.17 18.98 -5.99
CA GLY A 886 6.72 18.99 -6.18
C GLY A 886 6.01 19.99 -5.26
N VAL A 887 5.25 20.89 -5.85
CA VAL A 887 4.41 21.89 -5.17
C VAL A 887 2.98 21.75 -5.71
N PRO A 888 2.23 20.70 -5.29
CA PRO A 888 0.93 20.40 -5.87
C PRO A 888 -0.10 21.49 -5.54
N LEU A 889 -0.87 21.91 -6.54
CA LEU A 889 -1.87 22.98 -6.41
C LEU A 889 -3.29 22.41 -6.26
N PHE A 890 -3.67 21.40 -7.04
CA PHE A 890 -5.00 20.80 -6.95
C PHE A 890 -5.09 19.42 -7.62
N GLY A 891 -6.18 18.70 -7.36
CA GLY A 891 -6.53 17.48 -8.10
C GLY A 891 -5.48 16.36 -7.99
N ASP A 892 -5.12 15.77 -9.13
CA ASP A 892 -4.18 14.64 -9.22
C ASP A 892 -2.73 15.01 -8.83
N GLN A 893 -2.42 16.29 -8.73
CA GLN A 893 -1.07 16.78 -8.45
C GLN A 893 -0.53 16.32 -7.10
N VAL A 894 -1.39 16.22 -6.09
CA VAL A 894 -1.00 15.78 -4.74
C VAL A 894 -0.46 14.35 -4.76
N PRO A 895 -1.23 13.32 -5.17
CA PRO A 895 -0.71 11.96 -5.26
C PRO A 895 0.44 11.81 -6.27
N ASN A 896 0.46 12.58 -7.35
CA ASN A 896 1.58 12.60 -8.30
C ASN A 896 2.89 13.03 -7.61
N SER A 897 2.86 14.16 -6.89
CA SER A 897 4.04 14.68 -6.17
C SER A 897 4.53 13.70 -5.08
N GLN A 898 3.60 13.05 -4.38
CA GLN A 898 3.90 12.03 -3.38
C GLN A 898 4.56 10.80 -4.01
N SER A 899 4.08 10.35 -5.17
CA SER A 899 4.64 9.21 -5.90
C SER A 899 6.08 9.47 -6.33
N VAL A 900 6.40 10.71 -6.74
CA VAL A 900 7.77 11.12 -7.06
C VAL A 900 8.68 11.06 -5.82
N ALA A 901 8.20 11.56 -4.68
CA ALA A 901 8.95 11.54 -3.43
C ALA A 901 9.15 10.10 -2.90
N GLN A 902 8.12 9.26 -2.96
CA GLN A 902 8.19 7.84 -2.58
C GLN A 902 9.16 7.05 -3.47
N ALA A 903 9.20 7.37 -4.77
CA ALA A 903 10.17 6.80 -5.68
C ALA A 903 11.61 7.31 -5.46
N GLY A 904 11.83 8.24 -4.53
CA GLY A 904 13.12 8.86 -4.24
C GLY A 904 13.60 9.82 -5.33
N ALA A 905 12.75 10.19 -6.30
CA ALA A 905 13.12 11.02 -7.45
C ALA A 905 12.83 12.52 -7.26
N GLY A 906 12.46 12.92 -6.04
CA GLY A 906 12.20 14.31 -5.71
C GLY A 906 11.74 14.53 -4.28
N VAL A 907 11.35 15.77 -3.97
CA VAL A 907 10.77 16.19 -2.69
C VAL A 907 9.37 16.75 -2.95
N ALA A 908 8.40 16.47 -2.07
CA ALA A 908 7.03 16.94 -2.22
C ALA A 908 6.61 17.85 -1.05
N PHE A 909 6.17 19.07 -1.37
CA PHE A 909 5.53 20.01 -0.45
C PHE A 909 4.02 19.84 -0.51
N GLY A 910 3.53 18.69 -0.02
CA GLY A 910 2.12 18.29 -0.17
C GLY A 910 1.08 19.25 0.41
N ARG A 911 1.47 20.10 1.37
CA ARG A 911 0.68 21.23 1.89
C ARG A 911 1.51 22.51 1.77
N PRO A 912 1.54 23.16 0.59
CA PRO A 912 2.60 24.12 0.27
C PRO A 912 2.56 25.37 1.16
N LEU A 913 1.39 25.90 1.54
CA LEU A 913 1.30 27.04 2.46
C LEU A 913 1.90 26.77 3.85
N GLU A 914 1.93 25.50 4.28
CA GLU A 914 2.45 25.11 5.60
C GLU A 914 3.92 24.67 5.55
N THR A 915 4.33 24.07 4.43
CA THR A 915 5.60 23.33 4.34
C THR A 915 6.63 23.98 3.44
N LEU A 916 6.23 24.83 2.49
CA LEU A 916 7.14 25.51 1.57
C LEU A 916 7.65 26.81 2.21
N SER A 917 8.88 26.77 2.71
CA SER A 917 9.62 27.95 3.16
C SER A 917 10.86 28.17 2.29
N SER A 918 11.43 29.37 2.30
CA SER A 918 12.64 29.69 1.52
C SER A 918 13.82 28.81 1.95
N THR A 919 13.95 28.52 3.24
CA THR A 919 14.94 27.57 3.78
C THR A 919 14.71 26.14 3.29
N ALA A 920 13.48 25.64 3.35
CA ALA A 920 13.16 24.28 2.92
C ALA A 920 13.34 24.11 1.41
N LEU A 921 12.92 25.11 0.63
CA LEU A 921 13.10 25.13 -0.82
C LEU A 921 14.57 25.17 -1.20
N ARG A 922 15.37 26.05 -0.58
CA ARG A 922 16.82 26.13 -0.80
C ARG A 922 17.49 24.78 -0.53
N SER A 923 17.21 24.18 0.63
CA SER A 923 17.77 22.87 0.99
C SER A 923 17.39 21.78 -0.01
N SER A 924 16.12 21.75 -0.44
CA SER A 924 15.64 20.76 -1.42
C SER A 924 16.32 20.93 -2.78
N ILE A 925 16.39 22.16 -3.30
CA ILE A 925 17.05 22.45 -4.57
C ILE A 925 18.54 22.08 -4.49
N ARG A 926 19.24 22.44 -3.40
CA ARG A 926 20.65 22.10 -3.20
C ARG A 926 20.89 20.58 -3.23
N GLN A 927 20.05 19.81 -2.55
CA GLN A 927 20.14 18.34 -2.59
C GLN A 927 19.89 17.76 -4.00
N LEU A 928 18.99 18.35 -4.79
CA LEU A 928 18.66 17.84 -6.12
C LEU A 928 19.69 18.22 -7.20
N VAL A 929 20.26 19.42 -7.10
CA VAL A 929 21.24 19.92 -8.09
C VAL A 929 22.67 19.49 -7.79
N ASP A 930 22.93 18.94 -6.60
CA ASP A 930 24.26 18.43 -6.24
C ASP A 930 24.76 17.41 -7.27
N ALA A 931 25.98 17.64 -7.75
CA ALA A 931 26.63 16.84 -8.77
C ALA A 931 27.56 15.76 -8.17
N ALA A 932 27.54 15.57 -6.86
CA ALA A 932 28.25 14.47 -6.21
C ALA A 932 27.91 13.13 -6.90
N PRO A 933 28.92 12.33 -7.28
CA PRO A 933 28.70 10.97 -7.74
C PRO A 933 27.92 10.19 -6.68
N GLY A 934 26.79 9.60 -7.05
CA GLY A 934 25.94 8.90 -6.09
C GLY A 934 24.75 9.68 -5.55
N ASN A 935 24.46 10.90 -6.05
CA ASN A 935 23.26 11.64 -5.67
C ASN A 935 21.99 10.76 -5.80
N PRO A 936 21.30 10.44 -4.69
CA PRO A 936 20.22 9.46 -4.69
C PRO A 936 19.01 9.92 -5.51
N PHE A 937 18.68 11.22 -5.47
CA PHE A 937 17.57 11.77 -6.26
C PHE A 937 17.80 11.63 -7.75
N ARG A 938 19.02 11.95 -8.21
CA ARG A 938 19.40 11.83 -9.61
C ARG A 938 19.45 10.36 -10.05
N GLN A 939 19.97 9.46 -9.22
CA GLN A 939 19.97 8.02 -9.51
C GLN A 939 18.55 7.46 -9.65
N ALA A 940 17.65 7.83 -8.73
CA ALA A 940 16.25 7.43 -8.78
C ALA A 940 15.54 7.97 -10.03
N ALA A 941 15.70 9.26 -10.35
CA ALA A 941 15.15 9.88 -11.55
C ALA A 941 15.70 9.24 -12.83
N GLN A 942 17.00 8.93 -12.89
CA GLN A 942 17.61 8.18 -14.01
C GLN A 942 17.10 6.74 -14.11
N GLY A 943 16.87 6.06 -12.97
CA GLY A 943 16.28 4.73 -12.93
C GLY A 943 14.85 4.72 -13.50
N LEU A 944 14.04 5.71 -13.12
CA LEU A 944 12.72 5.93 -13.69
C LEU A 944 12.78 6.27 -15.18
N SER A 945 13.69 7.14 -15.59
CA SER A 945 13.92 7.50 -16.99
C SER A 945 14.19 6.26 -17.85
N LYS A 946 15.08 5.36 -17.41
CA LYS A 946 15.37 4.09 -18.12
C LYS A 946 14.12 3.22 -18.25
N ARG A 947 13.33 3.08 -17.18
CA ARG A 947 12.06 2.32 -17.22
C ARG A 947 11.04 2.94 -18.16
N MET A 948 10.90 4.27 -18.15
CA MET A 948 10.05 5.00 -19.09
C MET A 948 10.51 4.86 -20.54
N GLN A 949 11.83 4.75 -20.78
CA GLN A 949 12.43 4.44 -22.08
C GLN A 949 12.09 3.04 -22.58
N SER A 950 12.09 2.05 -21.69
CA SER A 950 11.74 0.66 -22.04
C SER A 950 10.24 0.39 -22.16
N ALA A 951 9.36 1.27 -21.68
CA ALA A 951 7.90 1.03 -21.65
C ALA A 951 7.22 1.06 -23.04
N GLY A 952 7.93 1.49 -24.08
CA GLY A 952 7.44 1.53 -25.46
C GLY A 952 6.70 2.82 -25.86
N GLY A 953 6.16 3.57 -24.89
CA GLY A 953 5.60 4.90 -25.09
C GLY A 953 4.56 4.95 -26.20
N VAL A 954 4.75 5.91 -27.11
CA VAL A 954 3.91 6.17 -28.27
C VAL A 954 3.67 4.93 -29.14
N VAL A 955 4.72 4.15 -29.41
CA VAL A 955 4.65 2.94 -30.24
C VAL A 955 3.74 1.90 -29.58
N ARG A 956 3.92 1.68 -28.27
CA ARG A 956 3.11 0.71 -27.51
C ARG A 956 1.65 1.16 -27.41
N ALA A 957 1.39 2.45 -27.25
CA ALA A 957 0.03 2.98 -27.26
C ALA A 957 -0.68 2.72 -28.59
N ALA A 958 0.01 2.98 -29.72
CA ALA A 958 -0.52 2.68 -31.05
C ALA A 958 -0.79 1.18 -31.23
N ASP A 959 0.10 0.31 -30.74
CA ASP A 959 -0.11 -1.15 -30.76
C ASP A 959 -1.37 -1.56 -30.00
N VAL A 960 -1.57 -1.05 -28.77
CA VAL A 960 -2.77 -1.36 -27.97
C VAL A 960 -4.06 -0.93 -28.67
N ILE A 961 -4.05 0.25 -29.30
CA ILE A 961 -5.21 0.76 -30.07
C ILE A 961 -5.52 -0.19 -31.24
N LEU A 962 -4.49 -0.59 -32.00
CA LEU A 962 -4.65 -1.43 -33.18
C LEU A 962 -5.02 -2.87 -32.83
N GLU A 963 -4.40 -3.46 -31.82
CA GLU A 963 -4.76 -4.78 -31.27
C GLU A 963 -6.26 -4.81 -30.92
N THR A 964 -6.76 -3.73 -30.31
CA THR A 964 -8.16 -3.61 -29.90
C THR A 964 -9.10 -3.44 -31.10
N ALA A 965 -8.73 -2.61 -32.08
CA ALA A 965 -9.50 -2.44 -33.31
C ALA A 965 -9.61 -3.75 -34.12
N MET A 966 -8.53 -4.53 -34.18
CA MET A 966 -8.45 -5.75 -34.99
C MET A 966 -9.10 -6.98 -34.34
N ALA A 967 -9.10 -7.08 -33.01
CA ALA A 967 -9.70 -8.22 -32.29
C ALA A 967 -11.16 -8.48 -32.70
N ARG A 968 -11.92 -7.42 -33.00
CA ARG A 968 -13.31 -7.51 -33.45
C ARG A 968 -13.46 -8.04 -34.89
N GLN A 969 -12.55 -7.68 -35.80
CA GLN A 969 -12.63 -8.12 -37.20
C GLN A 969 -12.46 -9.65 -37.32
N SER A 970 -11.69 -10.26 -36.42
CA SER A 970 -11.53 -11.72 -36.37
C SER A 970 -12.78 -12.48 -35.90
N LEU A 971 -13.59 -11.87 -35.04
CA LEU A 971 -14.87 -12.44 -34.55
C LEU A 971 -15.99 -12.34 -35.60
N ILE A 972 -15.98 -11.30 -36.44
CA ILE A 972 -16.97 -11.10 -37.51
C ILE A 972 -16.62 -11.94 -38.74
N ALA A 973 -15.33 -12.14 -39.05
CA ALA A 973 -14.91 -12.96 -40.19
C ALA A 973 -15.02 -14.48 -39.95
N GLY A 974 -15.24 -14.90 -38.69
CA GLY A 974 -15.45 -16.30 -38.29
C GLY A 974 -16.92 -16.69 -38.06
N ALA A 975 -17.85 -15.73 -38.17
CA ALA A 975 -19.30 -15.94 -38.17
C ALA A 975 -19.84 -15.87 -39.61
#